data_AF-A0A6I8V7M4-F1
#
_entry.id   AF-A0A6I8V7M4-F1
#
_cell.length_a   1.000
_cell.length_b   1.000
_cell.length_c   1.000
_cell.angle_alpha   90.00
_cell.angle_beta   90.00
_cell.angle_gamma   90.00
#
_symmetry.space_group_name_H-M   'P 1'
#
loop_
_entity.id
_entity.type
_entity.pdbx_description
1 polymer ?
#
loop_
_entity_poly.entity_id
_entity_poly.type
_entity_poly.pdbx_seq_one_letter_code
_entity_poly.pdbx_strand_id
1 'polypeptide(L)'
;MSMGDRSWSLLQYATEQAPIPMDGYTAEEAAQFKDVIRQRIVDDLKSMTGEELIELVKENAAKVVEEKAETQAATPTPVDGAKRIQDDADLIDAGIIAEMVAGLCTKSQKETFVKVITKYISHREQEQRNAEDVLFDMFASEETGLISMGKFLNGLKTTGIRRNDPRVRELMDNLKKVHKLNNYETGSSAETQHLNRETFKAVVAPNIVLIAKAFRQQFIIPDFSSFVKDIEEIYCRCKTNTLGKIADYIPQLTRYCPESWGVSICTVDGQRFSIGDVEEPFTLQSCSKPLTYAIALEKLGPKVVHSYVGQEPSGRNFNELVLDQNKKPHNPMINAGAILTCSLMNALVKPDMTSAEIFDYTMSWFKRLSGGEYIGFNNAVFLSEREAADRNYALGFYMRENKCFPKRTNLKEVMDYYFQCCAMETNCEAMSVIAASMANGGICPTTEEKVFRPEVIRDVLSIMHSCGTYDYSGQFAFKVGLPAKSGVSGGMMLVIPNVMGIFAWSPPLDDLGNTVRGVQFCEELVNMFNFHRYDNLKHLSNKKDPRKHRYETKGLSIVNLLFSAASGDVTALRRHRLSGMDITLADYDGRTALHLASSEGHLECVKFLLEQCHVPHNPKDRWGNLPVDEAENFGHSDVVEYLKSWAEKTVAAPECTPEAVTTKTEADEELCSTSDLDRSPNSSPIPTESGSGHSSPAPSEAGSTVSIASDDKTKPGL
;
A
#
# COMPACT_ATOMS: atom_id res chain seq x y z
N MET A 1 21.89 -39.30 21.77
CA MET A 1 20.49 -39.11 21.34
C MET A 1 19.68 -40.26 21.91
N SER A 2 18.61 -39.94 22.65
CA SER A 2 17.72 -40.94 23.27
C SER A 2 16.90 -41.69 22.20
N MET A 3 16.31 -42.84 22.54
CA MET A 3 15.55 -43.68 21.59
C MET A 3 14.42 -42.95 20.85
N GLY A 4 13.91 -41.83 21.36
CA GLY A 4 12.83 -41.05 20.74
C GLY A 4 13.19 -40.33 19.43
N ASP A 5 14.46 -39.98 19.21
CA ASP A 5 14.88 -39.25 17.99
C ASP A 5 15.18 -40.18 16.80
N ARG A 6 15.29 -41.50 17.02
CA ARG A 6 15.58 -42.48 15.96
C ARG A 6 14.33 -42.99 15.23
N SER A 7 13.16 -42.83 15.83
CA SER A 7 11.90 -43.39 15.34
C SER A 7 11.35 -42.60 14.13
N TRP A 8 11.51 -41.28 14.14
CA TRP A 8 11.02 -40.38 13.08
C TRP A 8 11.75 -40.55 11.75
N SER A 9 13.04 -40.91 11.76
CA SER A 9 13.82 -41.06 10.53
C SER A 9 13.53 -42.35 9.78
N LEU A 10 13.04 -43.40 10.45
CA LEU A 10 12.96 -44.76 9.88
C LEU A 10 11.83 -44.91 8.85
N LEU A 11 10.63 -44.39 9.13
CA LEU A 11 9.51 -44.44 8.17
C LEU A 11 9.69 -43.48 7.00
N GLN A 12 10.24 -42.28 7.23
CA GLN A 12 10.52 -41.30 6.17
C GLN A 12 11.64 -41.75 5.22
N TYR A 13 12.66 -42.48 5.72
CA TYR A 13 13.73 -43.01 4.86
C TYR A 13 13.31 -44.23 4.03
N ALA A 14 12.39 -45.05 4.53
CA ALA A 14 11.89 -46.21 3.80
C ALA A 14 11.13 -45.81 2.52
N THR A 15 10.49 -44.64 2.51
CA THR A 15 9.64 -44.12 1.42
C THR A 15 10.37 -43.21 0.41
N GLU A 16 11.68 -43.36 0.27
CA GLU A 16 12.50 -42.83 -0.85
C GLU A 16 12.73 -41.30 -0.91
N GLN A 17 12.14 -40.50 0.00
CA GLN A 17 12.06 -39.03 -0.13
C GLN A 17 12.53 -38.19 1.07
N ALA A 18 13.62 -38.56 1.75
CA ALA A 18 14.27 -37.67 2.72
C ALA A 18 15.58 -37.07 2.14
N PRO A 19 15.81 -35.73 2.24
CA PRO A 19 17.08 -35.13 1.84
C PRO A 19 18.16 -35.39 2.92
N ILE A 20 19.33 -35.86 2.48
CA ILE A 20 20.51 -36.12 3.33
C ILE A 20 21.42 -34.88 3.26
N PRO A 21 22.16 -34.51 4.32
CA PRO A 21 23.19 -33.47 4.20
C PRO A 21 24.34 -34.04 3.36
N MET A 22 24.38 -33.65 2.09
CA MET A 22 25.27 -34.20 1.06
C MET A 22 26.35 -33.18 0.67
N ASP A 23 27.02 -32.57 1.65
CA ASP A 23 28.22 -31.78 1.37
C ASP A 23 29.43 -32.72 1.25
N GLY A 24 29.99 -32.82 0.04
CA GLY A 24 31.30 -33.43 -0.22
C GLY A 24 31.33 -34.83 -0.86
N TYR A 25 30.19 -35.40 -1.27
CA TYR A 25 30.14 -36.72 -1.95
C TYR A 25 29.70 -36.60 -3.41
N THR A 26 30.18 -37.52 -4.26
CA THR A 26 29.72 -37.62 -5.65
C THR A 26 28.34 -38.29 -5.74
N ALA A 27 27.61 -38.06 -6.85
CA ALA A 27 26.25 -38.58 -7.03
C ALA A 27 26.14 -40.12 -6.99
N GLU A 28 27.20 -40.83 -7.35
CA GLU A 28 27.25 -42.31 -7.30
C GLU A 28 27.52 -42.82 -5.89
N GLU A 29 28.39 -42.15 -5.12
CA GLU A 29 28.63 -42.45 -3.69
C GLU A 29 27.38 -42.16 -2.84
N ALA A 30 26.65 -41.10 -3.18
CA ALA A 30 25.35 -40.78 -2.59
C ALA A 30 24.33 -41.90 -2.76
N ALA A 31 24.27 -42.50 -3.96
CA ALA A 31 23.32 -43.55 -4.29
C ALA A 31 23.64 -44.86 -3.55
N GLN A 32 24.91 -45.26 -3.50
CA GLN A 32 25.32 -46.45 -2.73
C GLN A 32 25.10 -46.27 -1.22
N PHE A 33 25.36 -45.08 -0.69
CA PHE A 33 25.10 -44.77 0.72
C PHE A 33 23.59 -44.80 1.05
N LYS A 34 22.74 -44.33 0.12
CA LYS A 34 21.27 -44.38 0.23
C LYS A 34 20.77 -45.82 0.30
N ASP A 35 21.30 -46.72 -0.54
CA ASP A 35 20.87 -48.12 -0.57
C ASP A 35 21.29 -48.91 0.69
N VAL A 36 22.48 -48.66 1.23
CA VAL A 36 22.98 -49.32 2.46
C VAL A 36 22.17 -48.92 3.69
N ILE A 37 21.85 -47.62 3.84
CA ILE A 37 21.02 -47.15 4.95
C ILE A 37 19.61 -47.72 4.82
N ARG A 38 19.03 -47.70 3.61
CA ARG A 38 17.68 -48.22 3.35
C ARG A 38 17.55 -49.70 3.71
N GLN A 39 18.55 -50.51 3.35
CA GLN A 39 18.55 -51.93 3.67
C GLN A 39 18.54 -52.16 5.19
N ARG A 40 19.35 -51.39 5.93
CA ARG A 40 19.44 -51.48 7.39
C ARG A 40 18.14 -51.11 8.09
N ILE A 41 17.44 -50.09 7.59
CA ILE A 41 16.15 -49.64 8.10
C ILE A 41 15.05 -50.68 7.86
N VAL A 42 15.05 -51.29 6.68
CA VAL A 42 14.13 -52.38 6.34
C VAL A 42 14.39 -53.60 7.22
N ASP A 43 15.65 -53.89 7.54
CA ASP A 43 16.02 -55.01 8.41
C ASP A 43 15.66 -54.73 9.88
N ASP A 44 15.79 -53.48 10.35
CA ASP A 44 15.35 -53.06 11.68
C ASP A 44 13.82 -53.14 11.82
N LEU A 45 13.04 -52.68 10.83
CA LEU A 45 11.58 -52.79 10.81
C LEU A 45 11.10 -54.24 10.77
N LYS A 46 11.83 -55.13 10.08
CA LYS A 46 11.54 -56.58 10.07
C LYS A 46 11.86 -57.26 11.41
N SER A 47 12.69 -56.64 12.25
CA SER A 47 13.09 -57.18 13.55
C SER A 47 12.16 -56.79 14.70
N MET A 48 11.26 -55.83 14.48
CA MET A 48 10.31 -55.36 15.49
C MET A 48 9.10 -56.30 15.63
N THR A 49 8.58 -56.38 16.85
CA THR A 49 7.33 -57.10 17.13
C THR A 49 6.11 -56.28 16.72
N GLY A 50 4.98 -56.95 16.49
CA GLY A 50 3.75 -56.28 16.05
C GLY A 50 3.24 -55.21 17.03
N GLU A 51 3.45 -55.39 18.33
CA GLU A 51 3.06 -54.41 19.36
C GLU A 51 3.93 -53.14 19.31
N GLU A 52 5.24 -53.28 19.09
CA GLU A 52 6.18 -52.14 18.98
C GLU A 52 5.92 -51.30 17.73
N LEU A 53 5.51 -51.93 16.62
CA LEU A 53 5.09 -51.23 15.40
C LEU A 53 3.79 -50.43 15.60
N ILE A 54 2.85 -50.98 16.37
CA ILE A 54 1.58 -50.32 16.69
C ILE A 54 1.82 -49.10 17.59
N GLU A 55 2.71 -49.23 18.58
CA GLU A 55 3.06 -48.12 19.47
C GLU A 55 3.77 -47.00 18.69
N LEU A 56 4.69 -47.34 17.77
CA LEU A 56 5.37 -46.39 16.89
C LEU A 56 4.41 -45.59 16.00
N VAL A 57 3.36 -46.23 15.48
CA VAL A 57 2.34 -45.58 14.65
C VAL A 57 1.45 -44.66 15.49
N LYS A 58 1.08 -45.09 16.70
CA LYS A 58 0.25 -44.28 17.62
C LYS A 58 1.00 -43.06 18.15
N GLU A 59 2.26 -43.20 18.52
CA GLU A 59 3.10 -42.07 18.96
C GLU A 59 3.26 -41.01 17.86
N ASN A 60 3.40 -41.43 16.60
CA ASN A 60 3.54 -40.50 15.49
C ASN A 60 2.21 -39.83 15.10
N ALA A 61 1.08 -40.53 15.24
CA ALA A 61 -0.24 -39.93 15.05
C ALA A 61 -0.54 -38.85 16.12
N ALA A 62 -0.18 -39.11 17.37
CA ALA A 62 -0.35 -38.14 18.46
C ALA A 62 0.49 -36.87 18.27
N LYS A 63 1.74 -37.01 17.83
CA LYS A 63 2.64 -35.86 17.55
C LYS A 63 2.15 -34.95 16.43
N VAL A 64 1.53 -35.51 15.38
CA VAL A 64 0.94 -34.71 14.28
C VAL A 64 -0.27 -33.90 14.75
N VAL A 65 -1.03 -34.42 15.72
CA VAL A 65 -2.13 -33.69 16.37
C VAL A 65 -1.59 -32.56 17.25
N GLU A 66 -0.49 -32.80 17.97
CA GLU A 66 0.21 -31.78 18.77
C GLU A 66 0.79 -30.64 17.91
N GLU A 67 1.50 -30.96 16.82
CA GLU A 67 2.06 -29.94 15.91
C GLU A 67 0.97 -29.08 15.25
N LYS A 68 -0.18 -29.68 14.90
CA LYS A 68 -1.34 -28.92 14.38
C LYS A 68 -2.01 -28.07 15.45
N ALA A 69 -2.05 -28.51 16.70
CA ALA A 69 -2.56 -27.73 17.82
C ALA A 69 -1.65 -26.52 18.13
N GLU A 70 -0.33 -26.68 18.04
CA GLU A 70 0.63 -25.57 18.19
C GLU A 70 0.55 -24.56 17.04
N THR A 71 0.25 -25.01 15.82
CA THR A 71 0.10 -24.12 14.64
C THR A 71 -1.28 -23.41 14.61
N GLN A 72 -2.29 -23.90 15.33
CA GLN A 72 -3.68 -23.39 15.33
C GLN A 72 -4.03 -22.42 16.47
N ALA A 73 -3.07 -21.99 17.29
CA ALA A 73 -3.29 -20.95 18.30
C ALA A 73 -3.66 -19.55 17.73
N ALA A 74 -3.83 -19.41 16.41
CA ALA A 74 -4.05 -18.13 15.75
C ALA A 74 -5.46 -17.91 15.14
N THR A 75 -6.31 -18.92 14.92
CA THR A 75 -7.70 -18.72 14.42
C THR A 75 -8.60 -19.95 14.62
N PRO A 76 -9.91 -19.80 14.95
CA PRO A 76 -10.82 -20.92 15.16
C PRO A 76 -11.72 -21.20 13.94
N THR A 77 -11.63 -22.41 13.36
CA THR A 77 -12.61 -23.01 12.44
C THR A 77 -12.68 -24.53 12.65
N PRO A 78 -13.75 -25.23 12.22
CA PRO A 78 -14.26 -26.43 12.92
C PRO A 78 -13.48 -27.74 12.69
N VAL A 79 -13.55 -28.59 13.72
CA VAL A 79 -12.73 -29.78 14.05
C VAL A 79 -13.08 -31.05 13.24
N ASP A 80 -13.76 -30.94 12.10
CA ASP A 80 -14.32 -32.11 11.41
C ASP A 80 -13.28 -33.02 10.73
N GLY A 81 -12.15 -32.46 10.30
CA GLY A 81 -11.09 -33.22 9.62
C GLY A 81 -10.24 -34.09 10.55
N ALA A 82 -9.97 -33.63 11.77
CA ALA A 82 -9.16 -34.37 12.75
C ALA A 82 -9.91 -35.57 13.32
N LYS A 83 -11.22 -35.41 13.55
CA LYS A 83 -12.10 -36.50 14.00
C LYS A 83 -12.20 -37.60 12.94
N ARG A 84 -12.39 -37.23 11.67
CA ARG A 84 -12.40 -38.19 10.55
C ARG A 84 -11.11 -39.00 10.39
N ILE A 85 -9.94 -38.38 10.60
CA ILE A 85 -8.66 -39.09 10.49
C ILE A 85 -8.49 -40.10 11.63
N GLN A 86 -8.96 -39.77 12.83
CA GLN A 86 -9.00 -40.68 13.97
C GLN A 86 -9.99 -41.83 13.72
N ASP A 87 -11.20 -41.51 13.26
CA ASP A 87 -12.25 -42.49 12.93
C ASP A 87 -11.82 -43.45 11.80
N ASP A 88 -11.07 -42.96 10.80
CA ASP A 88 -10.52 -43.76 9.70
C ASP A 88 -9.29 -44.60 10.11
N ALA A 89 -8.51 -44.16 11.11
CA ALA A 89 -7.42 -44.95 11.69
C ALA A 89 -7.96 -46.05 12.62
N ASP A 90 -9.06 -45.78 13.32
CA ASP A 90 -9.77 -46.73 14.19
C ASP A 90 -10.51 -47.83 13.38
N LEU A 91 -10.71 -47.62 12.07
CA LEU A 91 -11.24 -48.61 11.12
C LEU A 91 -10.21 -49.67 10.68
N ILE A 92 -8.93 -49.54 11.08
CA ILE A 92 -7.90 -50.53 10.81
C ILE A 92 -7.96 -51.63 11.89
N ASP A 93 -8.72 -52.69 11.61
CA ASP A 93 -8.88 -53.82 12.54
C ASP A 93 -7.55 -54.57 12.76
N ALA A 94 -7.24 -54.88 14.02
CA ALA A 94 -6.02 -55.56 14.46
C ALA A 94 -5.83 -56.93 13.77
N GLY A 95 -6.92 -57.57 13.33
CA GLY A 95 -6.90 -58.82 12.57
C GLY A 95 -6.26 -58.69 11.19
N ILE A 96 -6.41 -57.54 10.50
CA ILE A 96 -5.92 -57.33 9.13
C ILE A 96 -4.39 -57.18 9.11
N ILE A 97 -3.84 -56.53 10.14
CA ILE A 97 -2.40 -56.34 10.30
C ILE A 97 -1.73 -57.65 10.76
N ALA A 98 -2.38 -58.42 11.65
CA ALA A 98 -1.88 -59.72 12.11
C ALA A 98 -1.71 -60.74 10.96
N GLU A 99 -2.66 -60.79 10.01
CA GLU A 99 -2.57 -61.66 8.82
C GLU A 99 -1.54 -61.18 7.78
N MET A 100 -1.27 -59.87 7.69
CA MET A 100 -0.23 -59.30 6.81
C MET A 100 1.18 -59.63 7.30
N VAL A 101 1.42 -59.58 8.62
CA VAL A 101 2.70 -59.94 9.25
C VAL A 101 2.93 -61.46 9.20
N ALA A 102 1.86 -62.26 9.27
CA ALA A 102 1.92 -63.73 9.12
C ALA A 102 2.02 -64.22 7.66
N GLY A 103 1.94 -63.32 6.66
CA GLY A 103 2.09 -63.66 5.24
C GLY A 103 0.85 -64.28 4.56
N LEU A 104 -0.33 -64.19 5.17
CA LEU A 104 -1.57 -64.86 4.73
C LEU A 104 -2.58 -63.93 4.03
N CYS A 105 -2.14 -62.77 3.55
CA CYS A 105 -3.03 -61.72 3.06
C CYS A 105 -3.56 -61.98 1.62
N THR A 106 -4.88 -61.89 1.41
CA THR A 106 -5.50 -62.04 0.09
C THR A 106 -5.28 -60.82 -0.81
N LYS A 107 -5.37 -61.00 -2.14
CA LYS A 107 -5.11 -59.95 -3.15
C LYS A 107 -6.01 -58.71 -2.95
N SER A 108 -7.26 -58.91 -2.52
CA SER A 108 -8.23 -57.85 -2.24
C SER A 108 -7.87 -57.02 -1.01
N GLN A 109 -7.33 -57.62 0.05
CA GLN A 109 -6.92 -56.91 1.26
C GLN A 109 -5.67 -56.04 1.04
N LYS A 110 -4.71 -56.52 0.23
CA LYS A 110 -3.55 -55.72 -0.22
C LYS A 110 -3.97 -54.51 -1.08
N GLU A 111 -4.94 -54.69 -1.98
CA GLU A 111 -5.48 -53.59 -2.79
C GLU A 111 -6.18 -52.52 -1.96
N THR A 112 -6.91 -52.90 -0.90
CA THR A 112 -7.57 -51.96 0.01
C THR A 112 -6.54 -51.17 0.83
N PHE A 113 -5.51 -51.83 1.37
CA PHE A 113 -4.44 -51.17 2.13
C PHE A 113 -3.63 -50.18 1.26
N VAL A 114 -3.28 -50.59 0.03
CA VAL A 114 -2.64 -49.71 -0.95
C VAL A 114 -3.56 -48.55 -1.30
N LYS A 115 -4.86 -48.79 -1.57
CA LYS A 115 -5.83 -47.71 -1.85
C LYS A 115 -5.91 -46.69 -0.72
N VAL A 116 -5.92 -47.11 0.54
CA VAL A 116 -6.04 -46.20 1.70
C VAL A 116 -4.78 -45.36 1.86
N ILE A 117 -3.59 -45.96 1.77
CA ILE A 117 -2.31 -45.23 1.84
C ILE A 117 -2.12 -44.32 0.63
N THR A 118 -2.44 -44.78 -0.60
CA THR A 118 -2.37 -43.95 -1.81
C THR A 118 -3.34 -42.77 -1.72
N LYS A 119 -4.54 -42.96 -1.15
CA LYS A 119 -5.51 -41.88 -0.93
C LYS A 119 -5.02 -40.88 0.11
N TYR A 120 -4.33 -41.35 1.16
CA TYR A 120 -3.74 -40.52 2.20
C TYR A 120 -2.55 -39.69 1.68
N ILE A 121 -1.70 -40.29 0.84
CA ILE A 121 -0.58 -39.62 0.16
C ILE A 121 -1.10 -38.62 -0.89
N SER A 122 -2.09 -39.00 -1.70
CA SER A 122 -2.68 -38.10 -2.71
C SER A 122 -3.39 -36.90 -2.10
N HIS A 123 -3.99 -37.04 -0.91
CA HIS A 123 -4.64 -35.93 -0.22
C HIS A 123 -3.63 -34.93 0.36
N ARG A 124 -2.45 -35.40 0.81
CA ARG A 124 -1.33 -34.55 1.23
C ARG A 124 -0.62 -33.86 0.06
N GLU A 125 -0.47 -34.55 -1.08
CA GLU A 125 0.08 -33.94 -2.30
C GLU A 125 -0.89 -32.92 -2.94
N GLN A 126 -2.20 -33.12 -2.80
CA GLN A 126 -3.21 -32.15 -3.24
C GLN A 126 -3.22 -30.85 -2.41
N GLU A 127 -2.78 -30.89 -1.15
CA GLU A 127 -2.68 -29.70 -0.29
C GLU A 127 -1.37 -28.92 -0.45
N GLN A 128 -0.39 -29.47 -1.16
CA GLN A 128 0.89 -28.82 -1.46
C GLN A 128 1.14 -28.74 -2.97
N ARG A 129 0.14 -28.28 -3.74
CA ARG A 129 0.43 -27.88 -5.12
C ARG A 129 1.43 -26.73 -5.10
N ASN A 130 2.62 -26.99 -5.65
CA ASN A 130 3.65 -25.97 -5.85
C ASN A 130 3.05 -24.79 -6.63
N ALA A 131 3.39 -23.56 -6.26
CA ALA A 131 2.76 -22.36 -6.81
C ALA A 131 2.88 -22.29 -8.34
N GLU A 132 3.97 -22.82 -8.88
CA GLU A 132 4.21 -22.96 -10.31
C GLU A 132 3.20 -23.89 -10.99
N ASP A 133 2.82 -24.99 -10.35
CA ASP A 133 1.84 -25.93 -10.91
C ASP A 133 0.44 -25.32 -10.92
N VAL A 134 0.06 -24.61 -9.86
CA VAL A 134 -1.20 -23.87 -9.80
C VAL A 134 -1.26 -22.79 -10.87
N LEU A 135 -0.18 -22.02 -11.04
CA LEU A 135 -0.10 -21.00 -12.08
C LEU A 135 -0.12 -21.60 -13.49
N PHE A 136 0.53 -22.74 -13.70
CA PHE A 136 0.44 -23.44 -14.98
C PHE A 136 -1.00 -23.85 -15.27
N ASP A 137 -1.67 -24.50 -14.31
CA ASP A 137 -3.05 -24.95 -14.45
C ASP A 137 -4.02 -23.79 -14.73
N MET A 138 -3.77 -22.60 -14.18
CA MET A 138 -4.60 -21.40 -14.41
C MET A 138 -4.55 -20.86 -15.85
N PHE A 139 -3.44 -21.08 -16.56
CA PHE A 139 -3.18 -20.47 -17.87
C PHE A 139 -2.99 -21.48 -19.02
N ALA A 140 -2.86 -22.77 -18.69
CA ALA A 140 -2.74 -23.84 -19.68
C ALA A 140 -4.05 -24.00 -20.47
N SER A 141 -3.92 -24.28 -21.77
CA SER A 141 -5.07 -24.66 -22.59
C SER A 141 -5.42 -26.12 -22.31
N GLU A 142 -6.69 -26.41 -22.02
CA GLU A 142 -7.18 -27.78 -21.83
C GLU A 142 -6.98 -28.65 -23.09
N GLU A 143 -7.01 -28.04 -24.28
CA GLU A 143 -6.87 -28.76 -25.56
C GLU A 143 -5.43 -29.17 -25.88
N THR A 144 -4.45 -28.31 -25.56
CA THR A 144 -3.04 -28.54 -25.96
C THR A 144 -2.16 -28.99 -24.80
N GLY A 145 -2.60 -28.79 -23.55
CA GLY A 145 -1.78 -29.01 -22.36
C GLY A 145 -0.57 -28.06 -22.26
N LEU A 146 -0.56 -26.98 -23.05
CA LEU A 146 0.52 -25.98 -23.08
C LEU A 146 0.03 -24.63 -22.56
N ILE A 147 0.93 -23.87 -21.93
CA ILE A 147 0.68 -22.49 -21.51
C ILE A 147 1.15 -21.50 -22.58
N SER A 148 0.32 -20.50 -22.87
CA SER A 148 0.71 -19.37 -23.73
C SER A 148 1.41 -18.28 -22.90
N MET A 149 2.70 -18.06 -23.15
CA MET A 149 3.47 -17.04 -22.42
C MET A 149 2.97 -15.62 -22.68
N GLY A 150 2.36 -15.37 -23.85
CA GLY A 150 1.74 -14.08 -24.16
C GLY A 150 0.56 -13.78 -23.23
N LYS A 151 -0.31 -14.77 -22.99
CA LYS A 151 -1.42 -14.65 -22.03
C LYS A 151 -0.92 -14.50 -20.59
N PHE A 152 0.08 -15.29 -20.19
CA PHE A 152 0.68 -15.22 -18.87
C PHE A 152 1.32 -13.85 -18.58
N LEU A 153 2.17 -13.36 -19.49
CA LEU A 153 2.83 -12.04 -19.35
C LEU A 153 1.83 -10.89 -19.42
N ASN A 154 0.75 -11.02 -20.20
CA ASN A 154 -0.33 -10.06 -20.18
C ASN A 154 -1.07 -10.07 -18.83
N GLY A 155 -1.36 -11.25 -18.29
CA GLY A 155 -1.89 -11.40 -16.93
C GLY A 155 -1.00 -10.73 -15.89
N LEU A 156 0.32 -10.97 -15.93
CA LEU A 156 1.27 -10.32 -15.02
C LEU A 156 1.25 -8.79 -15.19
N LYS A 157 1.18 -8.28 -16.44
CA LYS A 157 1.06 -6.85 -16.71
C LYS A 157 -0.21 -6.25 -16.09
N THR A 158 -1.35 -6.95 -16.10
CA THR A 158 -2.60 -6.46 -15.50
C THR A 158 -2.54 -6.32 -13.98
N THR A 159 -1.62 -7.02 -13.31
CA THR A 159 -1.33 -6.83 -11.88
C THR A 159 -0.53 -5.56 -11.59
N GLY A 160 -0.01 -4.89 -12.63
CA GLY A 160 0.79 -3.67 -12.53
C GLY A 160 2.30 -3.88 -12.61
N ILE A 161 2.79 -5.13 -12.63
CA ILE A 161 4.22 -5.42 -12.80
C ILE A 161 4.63 -5.20 -14.25
N ARG A 162 5.66 -4.39 -14.47
CA ARG A 162 6.18 -4.09 -15.81
C ARG A 162 7.20 -5.14 -16.25
N ARG A 163 7.36 -5.29 -17.57
CA ARG A 163 8.31 -6.22 -18.18
C ARG A 163 9.78 -5.87 -17.92
N ASN A 164 10.05 -4.59 -17.69
CA ASN A 164 11.37 -4.08 -17.35
C ASN A 164 11.62 -4.02 -15.83
N ASP A 165 10.73 -4.57 -15.00
CA ASP A 165 10.95 -4.66 -13.55
C ASP A 165 12.19 -5.54 -13.28
N PRO A 166 13.21 -5.02 -12.56
CA PRO A 166 14.43 -5.76 -12.26
C PRO A 166 14.21 -7.12 -11.58
N ARG A 167 13.11 -7.28 -10.81
CA ARG A 167 12.79 -8.52 -10.08
C ARG A 167 12.22 -9.62 -10.96
N VAL A 168 11.81 -9.32 -12.20
CA VAL A 168 11.36 -10.34 -13.18
C VAL A 168 12.36 -10.52 -14.32
N ARG A 169 13.58 -9.97 -14.18
CA ARG A 169 14.62 -10.05 -15.22
C ARG A 169 14.99 -11.50 -15.54
N GLU A 170 15.12 -12.35 -14.52
CA GLU A 170 15.54 -13.75 -14.69
C GLU A 170 14.49 -14.58 -15.45
N LEU A 171 13.20 -14.36 -15.17
CA LEU A 171 12.07 -14.88 -15.96
C LEU A 171 12.24 -14.52 -17.44
N MET A 172 12.43 -13.23 -17.73
CA MET A 172 12.53 -12.74 -19.10
C MET A 172 13.79 -13.27 -19.80
N ASP A 173 14.91 -13.40 -19.10
CA ASP A 173 16.15 -13.94 -19.65
C ASP A 173 16.07 -15.45 -19.88
N ASN A 174 15.45 -16.20 -18.97
CA ASN A 174 15.21 -17.63 -19.15
C ASN A 174 14.24 -17.89 -20.31
N LEU A 175 13.21 -17.06 -20.47
CA LEU A 175 12.30 -17.15 -21.62
C LEU A 175 13.02 -16.92 -22.96
N LYS A 176 13.96 -15.95 -23.00
CA LYS A 176 14.83 -15.73 -24.17
C LYS A 176 15.79 -16.89 -24.42
N LYS A 177 16.33 -17.53 -23.38
CA LYS A 177 17.20 -18.72 -23.51
C LYS A 177 16.43 -19.90 -24.10
N VAL A 178 15.24 -20.19 -23.58
CA VAL A 178 14.34 -21.24 -24.10
C VAL A 178 13.99 -20.97 -25.57
N HIS A 179 13.70 -19.70 -25.91
CA HIS A 179 13.45 -19.30 -27.30
C HIS A 179 14.60 -19.68 -28.24
N LYS A 180 15.84 -19.38 -27.84
CA LYS A 180 17.05 -19.66 -28.62
C LYS A 180 17.31 -21.16 -28.76
N LEU A 181 17.03 -21.95 -27.73
CA LEU A 181 17.24 -23.40 -27.74
C LEU A 181 16.25 -24.13 -28.65
N ASN A 182 15.03 -23.61 -28.80
CA ASN A 182 13.98 -24.22 -29.61
C ASN A 182 14.09 -23.95 -31.12
N ASN A 183 15.16 -23.29 -31.61
CA ASN A 183 15.47 -23.08 -33.04
C ASN A 183 14.25 -22.66 -33.91
N TYR A 184 13.36 -21.81 -33.40
CA TYR A 184 12.25 -21.30 -34.21
C TYR A 184 12.76 -20.35 -35.30
N GLU A 185 12.31 -20.59 -36.53
CA GLU A 185 12.62 -19.78 -37.71
C GLU A 185 12.33 -18.30 -37.45
N THR A 186 13.23 -17.48 -37.99
CA THR A 186 13.31 -16.02 -37.96
C THR A 186 11.95 -15.30 -37.98
N GLY A 187 11.50 -14.81 -36.82
CA GLY A 187 10.40 -13.83 -36.73
C GLY A 187 9.48 -13.93 -35.50
N SER A 188 9.49 -15.06 -34.77
CA SER A 188 8.67 -15.25 -33.57
C SER A 188 9.26 -14.53 -32.34
N SER A 189 8.43 -13.87 -31.53
CA SER A 189 8.89 -13.24 -30.28
C SER A 189 9.06 -14.30 -29.19
N ALA A 190 10.07 -14.13 -28.32
CA ALA A 190 10.22 -14.96 -27.13
C ALA A 190 8.95 -14.94 -26.23
N GLU A 191 8.15 -13.88 -26.31
CA GLU A 191 6.93 -13.69 -25.52
C GLU A 191 5.71 -14.45 -26.07
N THR A 192 5.73 -14.90 -27.32
CA THR A 192 4.59 -15.59 -27.97
C THR A 192 4.71 -17.11 -27.95
N GLN A 193 5.68 -17.64 -27.18
CA GLN A 193 5.94 -19.07 -27.08
C GLN A 193 4.88 -19.82 -26.28
N HIS A 194 4.73 -21.10 -26.61
CA HIS A 194 3.94 -22.05 -25.83
C HIS A 194 4.90 -22.99 -25.09
N LEU A 195 4.74 -23.12 -23.79
CA LEU A 195 5.61 -23.93 -22.94
C LEU A 195 4.85 -25.13 -22.37
N ASN A 196 5.54 -26.25 -22.21
CA ASN A 196 5.06 -27.35 -21.38
C ASN A 196 5.28 -27.04 -19.89
N ARG A 197 4.74 -27.89 -19.02
CA ARG A 197 4.74 -27.70 -17.57
C ARG A 197 6.16 -27.56 -17.02
N GLU A 198 7.05 -28.46 -17.38
CA GLU A 198 8.42 -28.52 -16.84
C GLU A 198 9.23 -27.30 -17.27
N THR A 199 9.11 -26.88 -18.54
CA THR A 199 9.80 -25.69 -19.05
C THR A 199 9.25 -24.42 -18.42
N PHE A 200 7.92 -24.33 -18.23
CA PHE A 200 7.32 -23.20 -17.53
C PHE A 200 7.85 -23.09 -16.09
N LYS A 201 7.86 -24.19 -15.34
CA LYS A 201 8.39 -24.22 -13.97
C LYS A 201 9.83 -23.73 -13.91
N ALA A 202 10.70 -24.22 -14.79
CA ALA A 202 12.09 -23.79 -14.85
C ALA A 202 12.25 -22.29 -15.19
N VAL A 203 11.35 -21.75 -16.03
CA VAL A 203 11.36 -20.34 -16.43
C VAL A 203 10.91 -19.42 -15.28
N VAL A 204 9.84 -19.79 -14.54
CA VAL A 204 9.28 -18.93 -13.48
C VAL A 204 9.91 -19.11 -12.10
N ALA A 205 10.57 -20.25 -11.84
CA ALA A 205 11.09 -20.61 -10.52
C ALA A 205 11.92 -19.50 -9.83
N PRO A 206 12.84 -18.78 -10.49
CA PRO A 206 13.64 -17.75 -9.81
C PRO A 206 12.81 -16.58 -9.27
N ASN A 207 11.63 -16.30 -9.85
CA ASN A 207 10.81 -15.15 -9.51
C ASN A 207 9.40 -15.57 -9.02
N ILE A 208 9.21 -16.84 -8.67
CA ILE A 208 7.90 -17.42 -8.35
C ILE A 208 7.21 -16.74 -7.18
N VAL A 209 7.96 -16.30 -6.16
CA VAL A 209 7.39 -15.66 -4.96
C VAL A 209 6.64 -14.37 -5.33
N LEU A 210 7.29 -13.50 -6.12
CA LEU A 210 6.68 -12.25 -6.59
C LEU A 210 5.50 -12.51 -7.53
N ILE A 211 5.68 -13.43 -8.48
CA ILE A 211 4.67 -13.79 -9.47
C ILE A 211 3.42 -14.39 -8.80
N ALA A 212 3.62 -15.31 -7.85
CA ALA A 212 2.53 -15.93 -7.10
C ALA A 212 1.79 -14.89 -6.26
N LYS A 213 2.51 -13.97 -5.61
CA LYS A 213 1.91 -12.85 -4.86
C LYS A 213 1.03 -11.97 -5.78
N ALA A 214 1.52 -11.68 -6.99
CA ALA A 214 0.80 -10.90 -7.98
C ALA A 214 -0.53 -11.56 -8.40
N PHE A 215 -0.48 -12.84 -8.80
CA PHE A 215 -1.68 -13.56 -9.28
C PHE A 215 -2.65 -13.96 -8.16
N ARG A 216 -2.18 -14.12 -6.92
CA ARG A 216 -3.04 -14.28 -5.74
C ARG A 216 -3.66 -12.97 -5.27
N GLN A 217 -3.44 -11.86 -5.99
CA GLN A 217 -3.93 -10.53 -5.64
C GLN A 217 -3.49 -10.07 -4.23
N GLN A 218 -2.30 -10.49 -3.79
CA GLN A 218 -1.75 -10.20 -2.46
C GLN A 218 -0.88 -8.94 -2.44
N PHE A 219 -0.91 -8.14 -3.51
CA PHE A 219 -0.33 -6.81 -3.51
C PHE A 219 -1.20 -5.82 -2.74
N ILE A 220 -0.59 -4.72 -2.30
CA ILE A 220 -1.21 -3.66 -1.52
C ILE A 220 -2.42 -3.04 -2.21
N ILE A 221 -2.46 -3.07 -3.55
CA ILE A 221 -3.65 -2.79 -4.35
C ILE A 221 -4.01 -4.07 -5.12
N PRO A 222 -4.96 -4.88 -4.62
CA PRO A 222 -5.31 -6.14 -5.24
C PRO A 222 -5.91 -5.99 -6.65
N ASP A 223 -6.91 -5.13 -6.81
CA ASP A 223 -7.55 -4.80 -8.09
C ASP A 223 -6.90 -3.56 -8.72
N PHE A 224 -5.66 -3.74 -9.17
CA PHE A 224 -4.88 -2.66 -9.76
C PHE A 224 -5.52 -2.10 -11.04
N SER A 225 -6.16 -2.96 -11.84
CA SER A 225 -6.81 -2.55 -13.09
C SER A 225 -8.00 -1.62 -12.84
N SER A 226 -8.83 -1.88 -11.82
CA SER A 226 -9.89 -0.93 -11.49
C SER A 226 -9.35 0.34 -10.84
N PHE A 227 -8.32 0.25 -10.00
CA PHE A 227 -7.67 1.42 -9.41
C PHE A 227 -7.11 2.35 -10.50
N VAL A 228 -6.50 1.79 -11.54
CA VAL A 228 -5.99 2.54 -12.70
C VAL A 228 -7.10 3.32 -13.40
N LYS A 229 -8.28 2.72 -13.63
CA LYS A 229 -9.42 3.44 -14.24
C LYS A 229 -9.87 4.65 -13.42
N ASP A 230 -9.89 4.51 -12.10
CA ASP A 230 -10.22 5.61 -11.19
C ASP A 230 -9.17 6.74 -11.27
N ILE A 231 -7.88 6.39 -11.43
CA ILE A 231 -6.79 7.36 -11.65
C ILE A 231 -6.91 8.05 -13.03
N GLU A 232 -7.26 7.33 -14.09
CA GLU A 232 -7.49 7.88 -15.42
C GLU A 232 -8.61 8.93 -15.42
N GLU A 233 -9.66 8.71 -14.64
CA GLU A 233 -10.74 9.67 -14.45
C GLU A 233 -10.26 10.96 -13.77
N ILE A 234 -9.47 10.84 -12.69
CA ILE A 234 -8.86 12.00 -12.02
C ILE A 234 -7.93 12.75 -12.99
N TYR A 235 -7.09 12.03 -13.72
CA TYR A 235 -6.18 12.60 -14.71
C TYR A 235 -6.94 13.42 -15.77
N CYS A 236 -8.03 12.88 -16.32
CA CYS A 236 -8.85 13.56 -17.31
C CYS A 236 -9.49 14.84 -16.76
N ARG A 237 -9.98 14.83 -15.51
CA ARG A 237 -10.53 16.02 -14.84
C ARG A 237 -9.49 17.10 -14.58
N CYS A 238 -8.24 16.72 -14.27
CA CYS A 238 -7.16 17.68 -14.08
C CYS A 238 -6.64 18.26 -15.41
N LYS A 239 -6.69 17.46 -16.49
CA LYS A 239 -6.22 17.87 -17.82
C LYS A 239 -6.97 19.10 -18.37
N THR A 240 -8.24 19.29 -18.03
CA THR A 240 -9.05 20.42 -18.48
C THR A 240 -8.69 21.75 -17.79
N ASN A 241 -7.94 21.70 -16.69
CA ASN A 241 -7.50 22.90 -15.99
C ASN A 241 -6.30 23.52 -16.72
N THR A 242 -6.46 24.74 -17.23
CA THR A 242 -5.42 25.49 -17.96
C THR A 242 -4.93 26.72 -17.19
N LEU A 243 -5.24 26.81 -15.88
CA LEU A 243 -4.81 27.91 -15.04
C LEU A 243 -3.32 27.83 -14.70
N GLY A 244 -2.78 28.94 -14.19
CA GLY A 244 -1.39 29.07 -13.76
C GLY A 244 -0.47 29.67 -14.81
N LYS A 245 0.81 29.83 -14.45
CA LYS A 245 1.86 30.38 -15.32
C LYS A 245 3.15 29.58 -15.19
N ILE A 246 3.86 29.42 -16.30
CA ILE A 246 5.18 28.78 -16.29
C ILE A 246 6.16 29.68 -15.51
N ALA A 247 7.07 29.07 -14.76
CA ALA A 247 8.18 29.77 -14.14
C ALA A 247 9.07 30.43 -15.21
N ASP A 248 9.23 31.75 -15.13
CA ASP A 248 9.88 32.55 -16.17
C ASP A 248 11.14 33.31 -15.72
N TYR A 249 11.56 33.10 -14.48
CA TYR A 249 12.76 33.74 -13.92
C TYR A 249 14.07 33.23 -14.54
N ILE A 250 14.07 32.06 -15.18
CA ILE A 250 15.16 31.57 -16.03
C ILE A 250 14.64 31.08 -17.39
N PRO A 251 15.40 31.30 -18.49
CA PRO A 251 14.94 31.03 -19.85
C PRO A 251 14.84 29.55 -20.21
N GLN A 252 15.33 28.63 -19.38
CA GLN A 252 15.22 27.19 -19.60
C GLN A 252 13.85 26.66 -19.16
N LEU A 253 13.27 27.20 -18.07
CA LEU A 253 11.97 26.75 -17.57
C LEU A 253 10.82 27.25 -18.46
N THR A 254 10.97 28.42 -19.09
CA THR A 254 9.99 28.96 -20.05
C THR A 254 9.83 28.13 -21.32
N ARG A 255 10.76 27.19 -21.59
CA ARG A 255 10.72 26.34 -22.78
C ARG A 255 9.74 25.17 -22.66
N TYR A 256 9.33 24.83 -21.44
CA TYR A 256 8.35 23.76 -21.25
C TYR A 256 7.01 24.13 -21.88
N CYS A 257 6.32 23.12 -22.43
CA CYS A 257 4.98 23.32 -22.96
C CYS A 257 3.98 23.53 -21.80
N PRO A 258 3.16 24.60 -21.79
CA PRO A 258 2.15 24.80 -20.75
C PRO A 258 1.13 23.67 -20.69
N GLU A 259 0.89 22.99 -21.83
CA GLU A 259 -0.08 21.90 -21.91
C GLU A 259 0.45 20.57 -21.41
N SER A 260 1.75 20.45 -21.12
CA SER A 260 2.33 19.21 -20.64
C SER A 260 1.68 18.76 -19.33
N TRP A 261 1.29 17.48 -19.30
CA TRP A 261 0.64 16.85 -18.15
C TRP A 261 1.00 15.37 -18.09
N GLY A 262 1.77 14.99 -17.07
CA GLY A 262 2.15 13.61 -16.81
C GLY A 262 1.85 13.20 -15.38
N VAL A 263 1.34 11.98 -15.18
CA VAL A 263 1.16 11.36 -13.86
C VAL A 263 1.72 9.96 -13.88
N SER A 264 2.56 9.62 -12.89
CA SER A 264 3.12 8.28 -12.70
C SER A 264 2.93 7.81 -11.27
N ILE A 265 2.60 6.53 -11.12
CA ILE A 265 2.32 5.86 -9.86
C ILE A 265 3.21 4.63 -9.73
N CYS A 266 3.76 4.40 -8.54
CA CYS A 266 4.45 3.18 -8.17
C CYS A 266 4.01 2.74 -6.76
N THR A 267 3.47 1.54 -6.60
CA THR A 267 3.11 1.00 -5.27
C THR A 267 4.33 0.46 -4.54
N VAL A 268 4.22 0.22 -3.23
CA VAL A 268 5.30 -0.39 -2.43
C VAL A 268 5.63 -1.83 -2.86
N ASP A 269 4.72 -2.50 -3.59
CA ASP A 269 4.96 -3.80 -4.22
C ASP A 269 5.57 -3.71 -5.63
N GLY A 270 5.73 -2.49 -6.16
CA GLY A 270 6.28 -2.22 -7.49
C GLY A 270 5.25 -2.29 -8.63
N GLN A 271 3.95 -2.25 -8.31
CA GLN A 271 2.92 -2.06 -9.34
C GLN A 271 3.03 -0.64 -9.90
N ARG A 272 3.04 -0.47 -11.22
CA ARG A 272 3.27 0.82 -11.88
C ARG A 272 2.22 1.14 -12.93
N PHE A 273 1.81 2.40 -12.95
CA PHE A 273 0.92 2.97 -13.97
C PHE A 273 1.35 4.40 -14.28
N SER A 274 1.33 4.77 -15.56
CA SER A 274 1.75 6.08 -16.04
C SER A 274 0.85 6.54 -17.17
N ILE A 275 0.49 7.82 -17.20
CA ILE A 275 -0.41 8.44 -18.18
C ILE A 275 0.04 9.88 -18.49
N GLY A 276 0.00 10.26 -19.77
CA GLY A 276 0.40 11.58 -20.24
C GLY A 276 1.89 11.70 -20.55
N ASP A 277 2.43 12.92 -20.39
CA ASP A 277 3.81 13.29 -20.75
C ASP A 277 4.82 12.85 -19.67
N VAL A 278 4.86 11.54 -19.40
CA VAL A 278 5.58 10.95 -18.25
C VAL A 278 7.06 10.70 -18.48
N GLU A 279 7.47 10.58 -19.75
CA GLU A 279 8.86 10.37 -20.16
C GLU A 279 9.61 11.68 -20.42
N GLU A 280 8.89 12.81 -20.48
CA GLU A 280 9.46 14.14 -20.72
C GLU A 280 10.44 14.49 -19.58
N PRO A 281 11.70 14.81 -19.90
CA PRO A 281 12.70 15.12 -18.89
C PRO A 281 12.49 16.52 -18.31
N PHE A 282 12.54 16.63 -16.99
CA PHE A 282 12.49 17.90 -16.28
C PHE A 282 13.50 17.97 -15.13
N THR A 283 13.86 19.20 -14.74
CA THR A 283 14.75 19.39 -13.58
C THR A 283 14.02 19.22 -12.26
N LEU A 284 14.65 18.57 -11.28
CA LEU A 284 14.07 18.27 -9.97
C LEU A 284 13.70 19.51 -9.18
N GLN A 285 14.52 20.56 -9.29
CA GLN A 285 14.33 21.79 -8.54
C GLN A 285 14.17 21.49 -7.04
N SER A 286 13.19 22.09 -6.38
CA SER A 286 12.92 21.87 -4.96
C SER A 286 12.51 20.44 -4.59
N CYS A 287 12.14 19.57 -5.54
CA CYS A 287 11.87 18.15 -5.27
C CYS A 287 13.14 17.37 -4.88
N SER A 288 14.34 17.92 -5.08
CA SER A 288 15.61 17.34 -4.61
C SER A 288 15.83 17.49 -3.09
N LYS A 289 15.21 18.49 -2.45
CA LYS A 289 15.46 18.85 -1.04
C LYS A 289 15.14 17.74 -0.04
N PRO A 290 13.98 17.04 -0.13
CA PRO A 290 13.71 15.90 0.75
C PRO A 290 14.78 14.81 0.63
N LEU A 291 15.31 14.60 -0.58
CA LEU A 291 16.27 13.54 -0.86
C LEU A 291 17.66 13.87 -0.30
N THR A 292 18.16 15.09 -0.50
CA THR A 292 19.43 15.51 0.09
C THR A 292 19.36 15.57 1.62
N TYR A 293 18.22 15.96 2.18
CA TYR A 293 17.94 15.89 3.61
C TYR A 293 17.96 14.44 4.13
N ALA A 294 17.34 13.49 3.41
CA ALA A 294 17.39 12.08 3.76
C ALA A 294 18.83 11.55 3.81
N ILE A 295 19.69 11.92 2.84
CA ILE A 295 21.11 11.51 2.83
C ILE A 295 21.86 12.09 4.04
N ALA A 296 21.62 13.36 4.38
CA ALA A 296 22.24 13.99 5.54
C ALA A 296 21.82 13.30 6.85
N LEU A 297 20.53 13.00 7.02
CA LEU A 297 20.01 12.26 8.16
C LEU A 297 20.58 10.85 8.26
N GLU A 298 20.68 10.13 7.14
CA GLU A 298 21.22 8.77 7.10
C GLU A 298 22.67 8.73 7.57
N LYS A 299 23.48 9.73 7.19
CA LYS A 299 24.91 9.76 7.49
C LYS A 299 25.27 10.41 8.81
N LEU A 300 24.57 11.45 9.22
CA LEU A 300 24.91 12.23 10.41
C LEU A 300 23.95 11.97 11.60
N GLY A 301 22.78 11.42 11.33
CA GLY A 301 21.71 11.25 12.30
C GLY A 301 20.94 12.53 12.61
N PRO A 302 19.71 12.42 13.14
CA PRO A 302 18.82 13.56 13.35
C PRO A 302 19.38 14.57 14.35
N LYS A 303 20.08 14.12 15.39
CA LYS A 303 20.67 15.02 16.42
C LYS A 303 21.66 16.02 15.82
N VAL A 304 22.54 15.55 14.93
CA VAL A 304 23.54 16.40 14.28
C VAL A 304 22.87 17.31 13.27
N VAL A 305 22.06 16.77 12.36
CA VAL A 305 21.39 17.57 11.33
C VAL A 305 20.53 18.68 11.95
N HIS A 306 19.76 18.38 12.99
CA HIS A 306 18.88 19.37 13.63
C HIS A 306 19.56 20.32 14.61
N SER A 307 20.84 20.09 14.91
CA SER A 307 21.67 21.14 15.53
C SER A 307 21.90 22.30 14.57
N TYR A 308 21.74 22.09 13.25
CA TYR A 308 21.94 23.10 12.20
C TYR A 308 20.63 23.56 11.56
N VAL A 309 19.67 22.67 11.28
CA VAL A 309 18.39 23.00 10.60
C VAL A 309 17.21 22.68 11.53
N GLY A 310 16.22 23.56 11.61
CA GLY A 310 14.99 23.32 12.38
C GLY A 310 14.07 22.25 11.77
N GLN A 311 12.89 22.13 12.36
CA GLN A 311 11.86 21.14 11.99
C GLN A 311 10.48 21.76 11.74
N GLU A 312 10.34 23.07 12.00
CA GLU A 312 9.04 23.73 12.03
C GLU A 312 8.76 24.49 10.72
N PRO A 313 7.49 24.67 10.35
CA PRO A 313 7.10 25.63 9.32
C PRO A 313 7.57 27.05 9.69
N SER A 314 7.89 27.88 8.69
CA SER A 314 8.30 29.26 8.94
C SER A 314 7.14 30.17 9.36
N GLY A 315 5.90 29.85 8.97
CA GLY A 315 4.73 30.74 9.14
C GLY A 315 4.87 32.09 8.39
N ARG A 316 5.87 32.18 7.51
CA ARG A 316 6.26 33.33 6.69
C ARG A 316 6.41 32.84 5.26
N ASN A 317 6.33 33.75 4.30
CA ASN A 317 6.53 33.40 2.90
C ASN A 317 7.89 32.70 2.74
N PHE A 318 7.93 31.58 2.00
CA PHE A 318 9.13 30.73 1.83
C PHE A 318 10.37 31.48 1.32
N ASN A 319 10.11 32.64 0.74
CA ASN A 319 11.03 33.54 0.10
C ASN A 319 11.68 34.52 1.12
N GLU A 320 11.04 34.83 2.25
CA GLU A 320 11.59 35.78 3.22
C GLU A 320 12.93 35.32 3.82
N LEU A 321 13.87 36.26 4.00
CA LEU A 321 15.19 35.99 4.56
C LEU A 321 15.11 35.96 6.10
N VAL A 322 14.55 34.88 6.65
CA VAL A 322 14.29 34.76 8.10
C VAL A 322 14.86 33.45 8.65
N LEU A 323 15.52 33.55 9.81
CA LEU A 323 15.96 32.42 10.62
C LEU A 323 15.03 32.25 11.83
N ASP A 324 15.03 31.06 12.42
CA ASP A 324 14.30 30.79 13.65
C ASP A 324 14.90 31.53 14.86
N GLN A 325 14.24 31.43 16.01
CA GLN A 325 14.70 32.01 17.28
C GLN A 325 16.10 31.54 17.73
N ASN A 326 16.55 30.39 17.23
CA ASN A 326 17.87 29.82 17.51
C ASN A 326 18.91 30.18 16.45
N LYS A 327 18.59 31.10 15.53
CA LYS A 327 19.43 31.51 14.39
C LYS A 327 19.76 30.35 13.44
N LYS A 328 18.80 29.48 13.20
CA LYS A 328 18.88 28.37 12.24
C LYS A 328 17.78 28.51 11.18
N PRO A 329 17.96 27.94 9.98
CA PRO A 329 16.86 27.80 9.03
C PRO A 329 15.70 27.00 9.64
N HIS A 330 14.46 27.39 9.36
CA HIS A 330 13.27 26.79 9.96
C HIS A 330 13.11 25.30 9.69
N ASN A 331 13.39 24.85 8.47
CA ASN A 331 13.27 23.45 8.04
C ASN A 331 14.07 23.21 6.74
N PRO A 332 14.35 21.95 6.36
CA PRO A 332 15.12 21.63 5.14
C PRO A 332 14.36 21.83 3.82
N MET A 333 13.06 22.11 3.83
CA MET A 333 12.25 22.23 2.60
C MET A 333 12.29 23.64 1.99
N ILE A 334 12.68 24.65 2.78
CA ILE A 334 12.98 26.01 2.31
C ILE A 334 14.42 26.12 1.80
N ASN A 335 14.73 27.14 1.00
CA ASN A 335 16.05 27.31 0.38
C ASN A 335 17.16 27.42 1.44
N ALA A 336 16.93 28.15 2.54
CA ALA A 336 17.89 28.31 3.63
C ALA A 336 18.33 26.96 4.20
N GLY A 337 17.35 26.11 4.54
CA GLY A 337 17.62 24.80 5.11
C GLY A 337 18.22 23.82 4.12
N ALA A 338 17.84 23.91 2.84
CA ALA A 338 18.43 23.10 1.78
C ALA A 338 19.91 23.45 1.54
N ILE A 339 20.26 24.74 1.45
CA ILE A 339 21.64 25.21 1.35
C ILE A 339 22.44 24.75 2.57
N LEU A 340 21.85 24.88 3.77
CA LEU A 340 22.52 24.42 4.99
C LEU A 340 22.71 22.89 4.99
N THR A 341 21.73 22.13 4.51
CA THR A 341 21.83 20.66 4.33
C THR A 341 22.96 20.29 3.36
N CYS A 342 23.07 20.98 2.23
CA CYS A 342 24.19 20.84 1.30
C CYS A 342 25.55 21.16 1.97
N SER A 343 25.59 22.14 2.87
CA SER A 343 26.81 22.41 3.63
C SER A 343 27.21 21.28 4.57
N LEU A 344 26.25 20.55 5.16
CA LEU A 344 26.52 19.39 6.01
C LEU A 344 27.10 18.24 5.18
N MET A 345 26.59 18.05 3.96
CA MET A 345 27.12 17.07 3.01
C MET A 345 28.59 17.35 2.69
N ASN A 346 28.92 18.59 2.28
CA ASN A 346 30.29 18.98 1.96
C ASN A 346 31.21 18.94 3.19
N ALA A 347 30.77 19.49 4.33
CA ALA A 347 31.67 19.74 5.46
C ALA A 347 31.80 18.57 6.45
N LEU A 348 30.79 17.71 6.57
CA LEU A 348 30.71 16.69 7.63
C LEU A 348 30.59 15.24 7.11
N VAL A 349 29.91 15.02 5.98
CA VAL A 349 29.70 13.66 5.47
C VAL A 349 30.94 13.17 4.71
N LYS A 350 31.47 13.99 3.79
CA LYS A 350 32.66 13.66 2.99
C LYS A 350 33.53 14.91 2.75
N PRO A 351 34.26 15.38 3.78
CA PRO A 351 35.03 16.62 3.70
C PRO A 351 36.21 16.59 2.71
N ASP A 352 36.68 15.40 2.36
CA ASP A 352 37.83 15.23 1.46
C ASP A 352 37.43 15.04 -0.02
N MET A 353 36.12 14.98 -0.31
CA MET A 353 35.62 14.87 -1.68
C MET A 353 35.61 16.21 -2.38
N THR A 354 35.98 16.19 -3.66
CA THR A 354 35.79 17.33 -4.56
C THR A 354 34.31 17.57 -4.87
N SER A 355 33.98 18.76 -5.38
CA SER A 355 32.59 19.09 -5.77
C SER A 355 32.01 18.14 -6.83
N ALA A 356 32.84 17.56 -7.69
CA ALA A 356 32.40 16.57 -8.67
C ALA A 356 32.08 15.22 -8.00
N GLU A 357 32.96 14.75 -7.11
CA GLU A 357 32.77 13.47 -6.41
C GLU A 357 31.55 13.49 -5.49
N ILE A 358 31.27 14.61 -4.81
CA ILE A 358 30.07 14.70 -3.97
C ILE A 358 28.78 14.73 -4.80
N PHE A 359 28.84 15.32 -6.00
CA PHE A 359 27.72 15.28 -6.94
C PHE A 359 27.46 13.84 -7.42
N ASP A 360 28.49 13.13 -7.87
CA ASP A 360 28.39 11.70 -8.26
C ASP A 360 27.88 10.83 -7.11
N TYR A 361 28.39 11.09 -5.89
CA TYR A 361 27.91 10.41 -4.69
C TYR A 361 26.41 10.63 -4.51
N THR A 362 25.91 11.87 -4.61
CA THR A 362 24.49 12.20 -4.43
C THR A 362 23.62 11.61 -5.54
N MET A 363 24.10 11.69 -6.77
CA MET A 363 23.47 11.07 -7.93
C MET A 363 23.31 9.56 -7.75
N SER A 364 24.30 8.89 -7.14
CA SER A 364 24.23 7.46 -6.86
C SER A 364 23.09 7.11 -5.88
N TRP A 365 22.81 7.96 -4.88
CA TRP A 365 21.68 7.77 -3.97
C TRP A 365 20.35 7.88 -4.72
N PHE A 366 20.22 8.88 -5.59
CA PHE A 366 18.98 9.11 -6.33
C PHE A 366 18.71 7.96 -7.30
N LYS A 367 19.77 7.45 -7.95
CA LYS A 367 19.69 6.28 -8.84
C LYS A 367 19.31 4.98 -8.11
N ARG A 368 19.78 4.79 -6.87
CA ARG A 368 19.38 3.66 -6.02
C ARG A 368 17.90 3.74 -5.64
N LEU A 369 17.41 4.93 -5.28
CA LEU A 369 15.99 5.16 -4.99
C LEU A 369 15.10 4.99 -6.22
N SER A 370 15.58 5.36 -7.41
CA SER A 370 14.81 5.23 -8.64
C SER A 370 14.80 3.81 -9.20
N GLY A 371 15.50 2.85 -8.57
CA GLY A 371 15.61 1.48 -9.08
C GLY A 371 16.41 1.38 -10.39
N GLY A 372 17.30 2.34 -10.64
CA GLY A 372 18.09 2.41 -11.87
C GLY A 372 17.45 3.16 -13.04
N GLU A 373 16.26 3.75 -12.84
CA GLU A 373 15.58 4.61 -13.82
C GLU A 373 16.37 5.90 -14.11
N TYR A 374 15.92 6.65 -15.13
CA TYR A 374 16.61 7.86 -15.63
C TYR A 374 16.80 8.93 -14.55
N ILE A 375 18.07 9.20 -14.24
CA ILE A 375 18.51 10.41 -13.54
C ILE A 375 19.65 10.98 -14.38
N GLY A 376 19.50 12.23 -14.80
CA GLY A 376 20.44 12.99 -15.62
C GLY A 376 20.80 14.33 -14.98
N PHE A 377 21.40 15.21 -15.76
CA PHE A 377 21.82 16.54 -15.30
C PHE A 377 21.68 17.56 -16.41
N ASN A 378 21.06 18.71 -16.10
CA ASN A 378 20.85 19.77 -17.06
C ASN A 378 21.80 20.95 -16.80
N ASN A 379 22.94 20.95 -17.50
CA ASN A 379 23.96 21.99 -17.33
C ASN A 379 23.45 23.39 -17.69
N ALA A 380 22.51 23.52 -18.64
CA ALA A 380 21.97 24.83 -19.02
C ALA A 380 21.13 25.43 -17.89
N VAL A 381 20.30 24.63 -17.22
CA VAL A 381 19.56 25.07 -16.03
C VAL A 381 20.52 25.41 -14.89
N PHE A 382 21.53 24.57 -14.63
CA PHE A 382 22.54 24.86 -13.62
C PHE A 382 23.22 26.22 -13.82
N LEU A 383 23.67 26.53 -15.03
CA LEU A 383 24.32 27.80 -15.35
C LEU A 383 23.37 28.99 -15.13
N SER A 384 22.13 28.90 -15.60
CA SER A 384 21.16 30.00 -15.45
C SER A 384 20.65 30.17 -14.03
N GLU A 385 20.42 29.08 -13.28
CA GLU A 385 20.12 29.15 -11.84
C GLU A 385 21.26 29.85 -11.09
N ARG A 386 22.51 29.50 -11.39
CA ARG A 386 23.68 30.12 -10.75
C ARG A 386 23.82 31.60 -11.08
N GLU A 387 23.48 32.03 -12.29
CA GLU A 387 23.51 33.44 -12.71
C GLU A 387 22.38 34.26 -12.08
N ALA A 388 21.18 33.68 -11.93
CA ALA A 388 20.01 34.34 -11.34
C ALA A 388 19.90 34.21 -9.80
N ALA A 389 20.95 33.71 -9.14
CA ALA A 389 20.91 33.27 -7.75
C ALA A 389 21.09 34.35 -6.66
N ASP A 390 20.91 35.64 -6.96
CA ASP A 390 21.21 36.74 -6.04
C ASP A 390 20.58 36.55 -4.65
N ARG A 391 19.31 36.13 -4.61
CA ARG A 391 18.60 35.85 -3.36
C ARG A 391 19.25 34.72 -2.54
N ASN A 392 19.63 33.64 -3.22
CA ASN A 392 20.25 32.48 -2.56
C ASN A 392 21.64 32.84 -2.03
N TYR A 393 22.40 33.69 -2.74
CA TYR A 393 23.66 34.25 -2.23
C TYR A 393 23.44 35.18 -1.03
N ALA A 394 22.46 36.09 -1.08
CA ALA A 394 22.12 36.95 0.05
C ALA A 394 21.79 36.12 1.30
N LEU A 395 20.99 35.06 1.14
CA LEU A 395 20.66 34.12 2.19
C LEU A 395 21.89 33.38 2.72
N GLY A 396 22.79 32.94 1.83
CA GLY A 396 24.06 32.34 2.20
C GLY A 396 24.94 33.28 3.03
N PHE A 397 25.05 34.55 2.65
CA PHE A 397 25.80 35.53 3.44
C PHE A 397 25.15 35.81 4.80
N TYR A 398 23.82 35.93 4.84
CA TYR A 398 23.06 36.14 6.06
C TYR A 398 23.21 34.96 7.06
N MET A 399 23.15 33.72 6.56
CA MET A 399 23.42 32.52 7.36
C MET A 399 24.88 32.46 7.85
N ARG A 400 25.83 32.94 7.05
CA ARG A 400 27.24 32.98 7.44
C ARG A 400 27.51 33.99 8.56
N GLU A 401 26.91 35.18 8.48
CA GLU A 401 26.98 36.20 9.54
C GLU A 401 26.45 35.65 10.87
N ASN A 402 25.33 34.92 10.82
CA ASN A 402 24.71 34.30 11.98
C ASN A 402 25.38 32.99 12.44
N LYS A 403 26.50 32.59 11.83
CA LYS A 403 27.28 31.39 12.16
C LYS A 403 26.47 30.08 12.04
N CYS A 404 25.52 30.03 11.11
CA CYS A 404 24.72 28.83 10.88
C CYS A 404 25.55 27.67 10.31
N PHE A 405 26.59 27.96 9.53
CA PHE A 405 27.37 26.93 8.84
C PHE A 405 28.39 26.22 9.75
N PRO A 406 28.71 24.94 9.47
CA PRO A 406 29.88 24.28 10.04
C PRO A 406 31.19 25.05 9.80
N LYS A 407 32.18 24.87 10.70
CA LYS A 407 33.45 25.64 10.66
C LYS A 407 34.26 25.50 9.37
N ARG A 408 34.13 24.39 8.64
CA ARG A 408 34.90 24.07 7.42
C ARG A 408 34.13 24.37 6.12
N THR A 409 33.12 25.22 6.16
CA THR A 409 32.26 25.45 5.00
C THR A 409 32.80 26.54 4.06
N ASN A 410 33.03 26.18 2.80
CA ASN A 410 33.18 27.14 1.70
C ASN A 410 31.81 27.44 1.08
N LEU A 411 31.32 28.67 1.26
CA LEU A 411 29.99 29.06 0.78
C LEU A 411 29.85 28.87 -0.74
N LYS A 412 30.85 29.24 -1.54
CA LYS A 412 30.76 29.16 -3.00
C LYS A 412 30.56 27.72 -3.47
N GLU A 413 31.34 26.80 -2.93
CA GLU A 413 31.24 25.37 -3.26
C GLU A 413 29.89 24.78 -2.83
N VAL A 414 29.37 25.18 -1.67
CA VAL A 414 28.04 24.78 -1.21
C VAL A 414 26.94 25.32 -2.13
N MET A 415 27.05 26.57 -2.57
CA MET A 415 26.10 27.17 -3.50
C MET A 415 26.11 26.43 -4.84
N ASP A 416 27.29 26.19 -5.42
CA ASP A 416 27.41 25.44 -6.68
C ASP A 416 26.81 24.03 -6.54
N TYR A 417 27.12 23.32 -5.43
CA TYR A 417 26.56 22.00 -5.16
C TYR A 417 25.03 22.01 -4.95
N TYR A 418 24.50 23.04 -4.30
CA TYR A 418 23.05 23.25 -4.16
C TYR A 418 22.38 23.42 -5.54
N PHE A 419 22.92 24.28 -6.41
CA PHE A 419 22.38 24.48 -7.76
C PHE A 419 22.51 23.21 -8.62
N GLN A 420 23.58 22.44 -8.47
CA GLN A 420 23.73 21.16 -9.13
C GLN A 420 22.62 20.18 -8.73
N CYS A 421 22.30 20.09 -7.43
CA CYS A 421 21.19 19.26 -6.95
C CYS A 421 19.83 19.69 -7.54
N CYS A 422 19.57 20.99 -7.67
CA CYS A 422 18.34 21.51 -8.27
C CYS A 422 18.26 21.24 -9.79
N ALA A 423 19.41 21.24 -10.48
CA ALA A 423 19.51 21.04 -11.92
C ALA A 423 19.64 19.57 -12.35
N MET A 424 19.59 18.61 -11.42
CA MET A 424 19.43 17.19 -11.76
C MET A 424 18.14 17.00 -12.55
N GLU A 425 18.20 16.17 -13.58
CA GLU A 425 17.11 15.93 -14.51
C GLU A 425 16.53 14.52 -14.32
N THR A 426 15.23 14.36 -14.46
CA THR A 426 14.52 13.09 -14.30
C THR A 426 13.23 13.12 -15.11
N ASN A 427 12.44 12.05 -15.07
CA ASN A 427 11.07 12.02 -15.59
C ASN A 427 10.08 11.58 -14.50
N CYS A 428 8.77 11.56 -14.81
CA CYS A 428 7.72 11.22 -13.86
C CYS A 428 7.85 9.77 -13.39
N GLU A 429 8.23 8.88 -14.30
CA GLU A 429 8.37 7.45 -14.03
C GLU A 429 9.40 7.17 -12.93
N ALA A 430 10.62 7.72 -13.06
CA ALA A 430 11.68 7.59 -12.06
C ALA A 430 11.28 8.21 -10.72
N MET A 431 10.62 9.37 -10.74
CA MET A 431 10.22 10.07 -9.52
C MET A 431 9.11 9.37 -8.75
N SER A 432 8.19 8.69 -9.44
CA SER A 432 7.18 7.85 -8.80
C SER A 432 7.83 6.69 -8.03
N VAL A 433 8.90 6.10 -8.56
CA VAL A 433 9.66 5.03 -7.88
C VAL A 433 10.44 5.58 -6.68
N ILE A 434 11.01 6.78 -6.79
CA ILE A 434 11.63 7.48 -5.65
C ILE A 434 10.60 7.73 -4.54
N ALA A 435 9.43 8.28 -4.89
CA ALA A 435 8.34 8.52 -3.95
C ALA A 435 7.85 7.21 -3.31
N ALA A 436 7.78 6.13 -4.09
CA ALA A 436 7.38 4.80 -3.61
C ALA A 436 8.43 4.17 -2.69
N SER A 437 9.71 4.41 -2.94
CA SER A 437 10.80 4.02 -2.03
C SER A 437 10.65 4.72 -0.67
N MET A 438 10.21 5.98 -0.66
CA MET A 438 9.88 6.69 0.58
C MET A 438 8.58 6.14 1.22
N ALA A 439 7.58 5.78 0.42
CA ALA A 439 6.37 5.11 0.94
C ALA A 439 6.71 3.76 1.59
N ASN A 440 7.73 3.07 1.09
CA ASN A 440 8.19 1.75 1.53
C ASN A 440 9.33 1.82 2.57
N GLY A 441 9.39 2.90 3.35
CA GLY A 441 10.35 3.01 4.47
C GLY A 441 11.83 3.04 4.06
N GLY A 442 12.13 3.44 2.82
CA GLY A 442 13.50 3.56 2.31
C GLY A 442 13.96 2.36 1.48
N ILE A 443 13.07 1.41 1.21
CA ILE A 443 13.34 0.22 0.39
C ILE A 443 12.80 0.45 -1.02
N CYS A 444 13.65 0.35 -2.04
CA CYS A 444 13.21 0.55 -3.42
C CYS A 444 12.26 -0.58 -3.84
N PRO A 445 11.02 -0.28 -4.28
CA PRO A 445 10.01 -1.32 -4.54
C PRO A 445 10.30 -2.16 -5.79
N THR A 446 11.14 -1.69 -6.71
CA THR A 446 11.49 -2.40 -7.96
C THR A 446 12.79 -3.18 -7.88
N THR A 447 13.62 -2.95 -6.85
CA THR A 447 14.91 -3.66 -6.67
C THR A 447 15.05 -4.34 -5.32
N GLU A 448 14.15 -4.05 -4.37
CA GLU A 448 14.20 -4.47 -2.96
C GLU A 448 15.46 -4.00 -2.20
N GLU A 449 16.19 -3.05 -2.78
CA GLU A 449 17.37 -2.48 -2.15
C GLU A 449 16.97 -1.60 -0.98
N LYS A 450 17.55 -1.86 0.20
CA LYS A 450 17.43 -1.00 1.38
C LYS A 450 18.33 0.23 1.22
N VAL A 451 17.78 1.32 0.72
CA VAL A 451 18.53 2.56 0.47
C VAL A 451 18.68 3.37 1.74
N PHE A 452 17.58 3.59 2.47
CA PHE A 452 17.56 4.34 3.74
C PHE A 452 17.02 3.51 4.89
N ARG A 453 17.34 3.93 6.11
CA ARG A 453 16.69 3.42 7.31
C ARG A 453 15.26 3.98 7.44
N PRO A 454 14.30 3.18 7.96
CA PRO A 454 12.91 3.63 8.11
C PRO A 454 12.75 4.88 8.98
N GLU A 455 13.59 5.07 10.01
CA GLU A 455 13.52 6.24 10.89
C GLU A 455 13.85 7.54 10.14
N VAL A 456 14.81 7.47 9.20
CA VAL A 456 15.18 8.61 8.35
C VAL A 456 13.99 9.02 7.48
N ILE A 457 13.35 8.04 6.84
CA ILE A 457 12.20 8.29 5.97
C ILE A 457 11.01 8.85 6.76
N ARG A 458 10.75 8.33 7.97
CA ARG A 458 9.73 8.89 8.86
C ARG A 458 9.97 10.38 9.13
N ASP A 459 11.21 10.76 9.42
CA ASP A 459 11.56 12.15 9.73
C ASP A 459 11.43 13.04 8.47
N VAL A 460 11.82 12.53 7.30
CA VAL A 460 11.64 13.24 6.01
C VAL A 460 10.17 13.44 5.67
N LEU A 461 9.35 12.40 5.78
CA LEU A 461 7.92 12.46 5.48
C LEU A 461 7.16 13.37 6.46
N SER A 462 7.60 13.43 7.71
CA SER A 462 7.04 14.36 8.71
C SER A 462 7.25 15.82 8.27
N ILE A 463 8.47 16.17 7.85
CA ILE A 463 8.76 17.52 7.36
C ILE A 463 8.09 17.81 6.01
N MET A 464 8.03 16.84 5.10
CA MET A 464 7.30 17.01 3.82
C MET A 464 5.82 17.30 4.06
N HIS A 465 5.21 16.68 5.07
CA HIS A 465 3.81 16.91 5.40
C HIS A 465 3.54 18.36 5.84
N SER A 466 4.40 18.95 6.68
CA SER A 466 4.17 20.29 7.23
C SER A 466 4.80 21.43 6.43
N CYS A 467 5.82 21.15 5.61
CA CYS A 467 6.68 22.17 4.98
C CYS A 467 6.90 21.96 3.47
N GLY A 468 6.20 21.03 2.83
CA GLY A 468 6.51 20.55 1.49
C GLY A 468 6.03 21.39 0.30
N THR A 469 4.92 22.10 0.43
CA THR A 469 4.23 22.80 -0.67
C THR A 469 4.24 24.32 -0.46
N TYR A 470 5.43 24.85 -0.15
CA TYR A 470 5.66 26.28 0.09
C TYR A 470 4.68 26.85 1.12
N ASP A 471 4.12 28.03 0.88
CA ASP A 471 3.19 28.70 1.80
C ASP A 471 1.82 27.99 1.85
N TYR A 472 1.54 27.13 0.86
CA TYR A 472 0.34 26.27 0.85
C TYR A 472 0.46 25.08 1.81
N SER A 473 1.62 24.79 2.41
CA SER A 473 1.85 23.57 3.20
C SER A 473 0.83 23.33 4.32
N GLY A 474 0.40 24.38 5.03
CA GLY A 474 -0.62 24.24 6.08
C GLY A 474 -2.01 23.87 5.52
N GLN A 475 -2.41 24.50 4.41
CA GLN A 475 -3.69 24.20 3.75
C GLN A 475 -3.66 22.84 3.05
N PHE A 476 -2.53 22.47 2.43
CA PHE A 476 -2.33 21.17 1.82
C PHE A 476 -2.38 20.05 2.87
N ALA A 477 -1.72 20.22 4.01
CA ALA A 477 -1.79 19.27 5.12
C ALA A 477 -3.21 19.14 5.69
N PHE A 478 -4.03 20.20 5.65
CA PHE A 478 -5.41 20.16 6.10
C PHE A 478 -6.37 19.51 5.09
N LYS A 479 -6.25 19.85 3.80
CA LYS A 479 -7.16 19.37 2.75
C LYS A 479 -6.77 17.99 2.20
N VAL A 480 -5.48 17.80 1.94
CA VAL A 480 -4.92 16.58 1.32
C VAL A 480 -4.35 15.64 2.38
N GLY A 481 -3.68 16.16 3.42
CA GLY A 481 -3.22 15.34 4.54
C GLY A 481 -2.07 14.38 4.23
N LEU A 482 -1.43 14.51 3.07
CA LEU A 482 -0.37 13.62 2.61
C LEU A 482 0.99 14.34 2.56
N PRO A 483 2.12 13.65 2.84
CA PRO A 483 3.45 14.20 2.57
C PRO A 483 3.64 14.48 1.08
N ALA A 484 4.01 15.72 0.75
CA ALA A 484 4.29 16.11 -0.62
C ALA A 484 5.50 17.04 -0.71
N LYS A 485 6.05 17.21 -1.91
CA LYS A 485 6.99 18.28 -2.23
C LYS A 485 6.74 18.78 -3.64
N SER A 486 6.49 20.08 -3.77
CA SER A 486 6.41 20.73 -5.08
C SER A 486 7.76 21.30 -5.54
N GLY A 487 7.95 21.39 -6.86
CA GLY A 487 9.10 22.01 -7.51
C GLY A 487 8.65 23.02 -8.57
N VAL A 488 9.41 24.11 -8.72
CA VAL A 488 9.10 25.21 -9.66
C VAL A 488 9.21 24.81 -11.13
N SER A 489 9.72 23.61 -11.44
CA SER A 489 9.65 23.00 -12.75
C SER A 489 8.26 22.42 -13.08
N GLY A 490 7.29 22.52 -12.17
CA GLY A 490 5.94 21.96 -12.32
C GLY A 490 5.76 20.58 -11.69
N GLY A 491 6.74 20.09 -10.93
CA GLY A 491 6.68 18.78 -10.29
C GLY A 491 5.90 18.78 -8.97
N MET A 492 5.19 17.69 -8.70
CA MET A 492 4.57 17.36 -7.42
C MET A 492 4.91 15.91 -7.06
N MET A 493 5.80 15.74 -6.09
CA MET A 493 6.06 14.46 -5.45
C MET A 493 5.04 14.25 -4.34
N LEU A 494 4.28 13.15 -4.36
CA LEU A 494 3.31 12.79 -3.35
C LEU A 494 3.62 11.39 -2.82
N VAL A 495 3.63 11.22 -1.50
CA VAL A 495 3.90 9.93 -0.85
C VAL A 495 2.69 9.52 -0.04
N ILE A 496 2.19 8.30 -0.27
CA ILE A 496 1.17 7.65 0.55
C ILE A 496 1.86 6.53 1.32
N PRO A 497 2.23 6.76 2.60
CA PRO A 497 3.03 5.81 3.37
C PRO A 497 2.41 4.41 3.39
N ASN A 498 3.25 3.39 3.19
CA ASN A 498 2.88 1.97 3.11
C ASN A 498 1.94 1.59 1.94
N VAL A 499 1.69 2.49 0.98
CA VAL A 499 0.82 2.20 -0.17
C VAL A 499 1.53 2.46 -1.48
N MET A 500 1.89 3.72 -1.77
CA MET A 500 2.46 4.10 -3.06
C MET A 500 3.13 5.47 -3.06
N GLY A 501 3.98 5.70 -4.04
CA GLY A 501 4.44 7.01 -4.46
C GLY A 501 3.77 7.45 -5.76
N ILE A 502 3.47 8.73 -5.85
CA ILE A 502 2.90 9.37 -7.04
C ILE A 502 3.77 10.56 -7.41
N PHE A 503 4.02 10.74 -8.70
CA PHE A 503 4.61 11.97 -9.22
C PHE A 503 3.73 12.53 -10.32
N ALA A 504 3.32 13.79 -10.17
CA ALA A 504 2.59 14.54 -11.17
C ALA A 504 3.46 15.70 -11.68
N TRP A 505 3.42 15.97 -12.97
CA TRP A 505 4.20 17.02 -13.59
C TRP A 505 3.35 17.85 -14.54
N SER A 506 3.20 19.14 -14.23
CA SER A 506 2.66 20.16 -15.11
C SER A 506 3.37 21.49 -14.88
N PRO A 507 4.05 22.07 -15.89
CA PRO A 507 4.83 23.31 -15.74
C PRO A 507 4.08 24.53 -15.18
N PRO A 508 2.79 24.80 -15.49
CA PRO A 508 2.07 25.94 -14.94
C PRO A 508 1.92 25.88 -13.41
N LEU A 509 2.35 26.96 -12.76
CA LEU A 509 2.33 27.15 -11.31
C LEU A 509 1.22 28.13 -10.90
N ASP A 510 0.72 27.96 -9.68
CA ASP A 510 -0.10 28.94 -8.98
C ASP A 510 0.75 30.10 -8.43
N ASP A 511 0.09 31.10 -7.84
CA ASP A 511 0.75 32.27 -7.25
C ASP A 511 1.66 31.93 -6.04
N LEU A 512 1.55 30.72 -5.49
CA LEU A 512 2.35 30.21 -4.37
C LEU A 512 3.53 29.34 -4.85
N GLY A 513 3.66 29.11 -6.16
CA GLY A 513 4.74 28.35 -6.79
C GLY A 513 4.50 26.84 -6.86
N ASN A 514 3.29 26.35 -6.58
CA ASN A 514 2.93 24.94 -6.74
C ASN A 514 2.32 24.67 -8.12
N THR A 515 2.51 23.46 -8.66
CA THR A 515 1.84 23.05 -9.91
C THR A 515 0.33 23.00 -9.75
N VAL A 516 -0.40 23.70 -10.63
CA VAL A 516 -1.86 23.83 -10.55
C VAL A 516 -2.54 22.45 -10.70
N ARG A 517 -2.23 21.75 -11.79
CA ARG A 517 -2.81 20.42 -12.05
C ARG A 517 -2.37 19.39 -11.01
N GLY A 518 -1.12 19.48 -10.53
CA GLY A 518 -0.61 18.56 -9.51
C GLY A 518 -1.31 18.72 -8.15
N VAL A 519 -1.61 19.95 -7.72
CA VAL A 519 -2.40 20.21 -6.50
C VAL A 519 -3.83 19.70 -6.67
N GLN A 520 -4.49 20.02 -7.79
CA GLN A 520 -5.85 19.53 -8.08
C GLN A 520 -5.91 18.00 -8.07
N PHE A 521 -4.94 17.33 -8.70
CA PHE A 521 -4.86 15.87 -8.70
C PHE A 521 -4.81 15.30 -7.28
N CYS A 522 -4.02 15.91 -6.38
CA CYS A 522 -3.91 15.47 -5.00
C CYS A 522 -5.25 15.64 -4.23
N GLU A 523 -5.96 16.75 -4.45
CA GLU A 523 -7.27 17.00 -3.83
C GLU A 523 -8.33 16.00 -4.34
N GLU A 524 -8.39 15.77 -5.65
CA GLU A 524 -9.30 14.79 -6.26
C GLU A 524 -9.02 13.36 -5.80
N LEU A 525 -7.74 13.02 -5.60
CA LEU A 525 -7.33 11.70 -5.11
C LEU A 525 -7.88 11.42 -3.71
N VAL A 526 -7.78 12.37 -2.78
CA VAL A 526 -8.26 12.18 -1.40
C VAL A 526 -9.77 12.35 -1.25
N ASN A 527 -10.43 13.01 -2.22
CA ASN A 527 -11.88 13.05 -2.30
C ASN A 527 -12.46 11.71 -2.77
N MET A 528 -11.75 11.01 -3.66
CA MET A 528 -12.16 9.70 -4.16
C MET A 528 -11.77 8.56 -3.21
N PHE A 529 -10.57 8.61 -2.63
CA PHE A 529 -10.00 7.54 -1.83
C PHE A 529 -9.75 7.93 -0.38
N ASN A 530 -9.81 6.96 0.53
CA ASN A 530 -9.52 7.14 1.96
C ASN A 530 -8.01 7.21 2.27
N PHE A 531 -7.26 8.02 1.52
CA PHE A 531 -5.81 8.17 1.67
C PHE A 531 -5.40 9.32 2.58
N HIS A 532 -6.30 10.25 2.89
CA HIS A 532 -6.00 11.31 3.84
C HIS A 532 -5.52 10.69 5.17
N ARG A 533 -4.43 11.20 5.75
CA ARG A 533 -3.78 10.60 6.93
C ARG A 533 -4.74 10.39 8.10
N TYR A 534 -5.75 11.25 8.23
CA TYR A 534 -6.74 11.23 9.29
C TYR A 534 -8.12 10.68 8.86
N ASP A 535 -8.23 10.07 7.66
CA ASP A 535 -9.45 9.37 7.25
C ASP A 535 -9.64 8.06 8.02
N ASN A 536 -10.90 7.62 8.13
CA ASN A 536 -11.27 6.38 8.82
C ASN A 536 -11.21 5.17 7.88
N LEU A 537 -10.56 4.09 8.32
CA LEU A 537 -10.44 2.83 7.55
C LEU A 537 -11.58 1.83 7.77
N LYS A 538 -12.35 2.01 8.85
CA LYS A 538 -13.43 1.10 9.29
C LYS A 538 -14.80 1.63 8.92
N HIS A 539 -15.08 2.88 9.29
CA HIS A 539 -16.33 3.57 8.98
C HIS A 539 -16.13 4.33 7.68
N LEU A 540 -16.46 3.65 6.59
CA LEU A 540 -16.29 4.19 5.25
C LEU A 540 -17.29 5.33 5.05
N SER A 541 -16.78 6.52 4.76
CA SER A 541 -17.53 7.52 3.99
C SER A 541 -17.81 6.98 2.57
N ASN A 542 -18.44 7.77 1.71
CA ASN A 542 -18.62 7.43 0.27
C ASN A 542 -17.29 7.29 -0.53
N LYS A 543 -16.13 7.18 0.14
CA LYS A 543 -14.79 7.05 -0.44
C LYS A 543 -14.42 5.58 -0.65
N LYS A 544 -13.56 5.33 -1.63
CA LYS A 544 -13.04 4.00 -1.96
C LYS A 544 -11.78 3.69 -1.15
N ASP A 545 -11.59 2.42 -0.77
CA ASP A 545 -10.33 1.91 -0.22
C ASP A 545 -9.73 0.86 -1.17
N PRO A 546 -8.71 1.21 -1.97
CA PRO A 546 -8.16 0.30 -2.97
C PRO A 546 -7.30 -0.82 -2.37
N ARG A 547 -7.04 -0.79 -1.05
CA ARG A 547 -6.33 -1.87 -0.35
C ARG A 547 -7.20 -3.09 -0.05
N LYS A 548 -8.52 -2.94 -0.15
CA LYS A 548 -9.48 -4.02 0.13
C LYS A 548 -9.95 -4.66 -1.16
N HIS A 549 -10.16 -5.98 -1.15
CA HIS A 549 -10.87 -6.65 -2.25
C HIS A 549 -12.34 -6.17 -2.28
N ARG A 550 -12.78 -5.64 -3.43
CA ARG A 550 -14.15 -5.12 -3.61
C ARG A 550 -15.23 -6.15 -3.28
N TYR A 551 -15.03 -7.40 -3.70
CA TYR A 551 -16.02 -8.47 -3.54
C TYR A 551 -15.99 -9.09 -2.15
N GLU A 552 -14.79 -9.23 -1.56
CA GLU A 552 -14.63 -9.80 -0.22
C GLU A 552 -15.26 -8.90 0.85
N THR A 553 -15.14 -7.58 0.73
CA THR A 553 -15.73 -6.65 1.71
C THR A 553 -17.26 -6.59 1.63
N LYS A 554 -17.84 -6.52 0.42
CA LYS A 554 -19.30 -6.50 0.27
C LYS A 554 -19.91 -7.87 0.64
N GLY A 555 -19.31 -8.97 0.18
CA GLY A 555 -19.74 -10.32 0.54
C GLY A 555 -19.66 -10.58 2.04
N LEU A 556 -18.51 -10.29 2.67
CA LEU A 556 -18.31 -10.54 4.10
C LEU A 556 -19.19 -9.64 4.97
N SER A 557 -19.41 -8.37 4.59
CA SER A 557 -20.34 -7.50 5.31
C SER A 557 -21.79 -8.00 5.23
N ILE A 558 -22.23 -8.44 4.05
CA ILE A 558 -23.53 -9.09 3.87
C ILE A 558 -23.62 -10.36 4.73
N VAL A 559 -22.64 -11.25 4.64
CA VAL A 559 -22.60 -12.49 5.43
C VAL A 559 -22.65 -12.20 6.93
N ASN A 560 -21.89 -11.22 7.41
CA ASN A 560 -21.90 -10.84 8.83
C ASN A 560 -23.24 -10.26 9.28
N LEU A 561 -23.89 -9.43 8.44
CA LEU A 561 -25.23 -8.90 8.69
C LEU A 561 -26.25 -10.04 8.78
N LEU A 562 -26.22 -10.93 7.79
CA LEU A 562 -27.15 -12.06 7.67
C LEU A 562 -26.97 -13.08 8.81
N PHE A 563 -25.73 -13.37 9.21
CA PHE A 563 -25.44 -14.21 10.36
C PHE A 563 -25.91 -13.57 11.68
N SER A 564 -25.80 -12.24 11.81
CA SER A 564 -26.34 -11.51 12.97
C SER A 564 -27.87 -11.64 13.05
N ALA A 565 -28.56 -11.61 11.90
CA ALA A 565 -30.00 -11.82 11.83
C ALA A 565 -30.40 -13.27 12.14
N ALA A 566 -29.69 -14.25 11.58
CA ALA A 566 -29.94 -15.67 11.79
C ALA A 566 -29.67 -16.13 13.23
N SER A 567 -28.69 -15.53 13.91
CA SER A 567 -28.38 -15.84 15.32
C SER A 567 -29.25 -15.10 16.33
N GLY A 568 -30.09 -14.16 15.89
CA GLY A 568 -30.93 -13.36 16.78
C GLY A 568 -30.20 -12.21 17.51
N ASP A 569 -28.99 -11.83 17.09
CA ASP A 569 -28.22 -10.76 17.74
C ASP A 569 -28.69 -9.36 17.27
N VAL A 570 -29.74 -8.87 17.92
CA VAL A 570 -30.26 -7.50 17.72
C VAL A 570 -29.19 -6.44 18.02
N THR A 571 -28.24 -6.71 18.92
CA THR A 571 -27.19 -5.74 19.25
C THR A 571 -26.22 -5.60 18.08
N ALA A 572 -25.83 -6.70 17.44
CA ALA A 572 -25.04 -6.66 16.21
C ALA A 572 -25.80 -5.97 15.07
N LEU A 573 -27.10 -6.25 14.89
CA LEU A 573 -27.93 -5.55 13.89
C LEU A 573 -27.98 -4.04 14.13
N ARG A 574 -28.11 -3.60 15.39
CA ARG A 574 -28.01 -2.18 15.78
C ARG A 574 -26.66 -1.58 15.42
N ARG A 575 -25.55 -2.29 15.68
CA ARG A 575 -24.21 -1.82 15.29
C ARG A 575 -24.06 -1.70 13.77
N HIS A 576 -24.58 -2.65 13.00
CA HIS A 576 -24.58 -2.59 11.53
C HIS A 576 -25.36 -1.38 11.03
N ARG A 577 -26.56 -1.11 11.57
CA ARG A 577 -27.35 0.08 11.27
C ARG A 577 -26.60 1.38 11.57
N LEU A 578 -26.03 1.48 12.77
CA LEU A 578 -25.27 2.66 13.20
C LEU A 578 -23.99 2.88 12.37
N SER A 579 -23.44 1.82 11.79
CA SER A 579 -22.28 1.92 10.89
C SER A 579 -22.62 2.43 9.49
N GLY A 580 -23.90 2.70 9.19
CA GLY A 580 -24.36 3.13 7.86
C GLY A 580 -24.46 2.00 6.84
N MET A 581 -24.44 0.74 7.28
CA MET A 581 -24.60 -0.40 6.38
C MET A 581 -26.01 -0.43 5.79
N ASP A 582 -26.09 -0.71 4.48
CA ASP A 582 -27.37 -1.00 3.83
C ASP A 582 -27.88 -2.37 4.27
N ILE A 583 -28.97 -2.37 5.04
CA ILE A 583 -29.57 -3.57 5.63
C ILE A 583 -30.46 -4.31 4.63
N THR A 584 -30.75 -3.71 3.47
CA THR A 584 -31.58 -4.31 2.42
C THR A 584 -30.81 -5.30 1.54
N LEU A 585 -29.48 -5.41 1.72
CA LEU A 585 -28.64 -6.30 0.94
C LEU A 585 -29.01 -7.77 1.15
N ALA A 586 -28.87 -8.56 0.08
CA ALA A 586 -29.20 -9.97 0.03
C ALA A 586 -27.97 -10.86 -0.28
N ASP A 587 -28.04 -12.13 0.12
CA ASP A 587 -27.04 -13.14 -0.24
C ASP A 587 -27.17 -13.62 -1.71
N TYR A 588 -26.38 -14.63 -2.07
CA TYR A 588 -26.42 -15.23 -3.42
C TYR A 588 -27.78 -15.88 -3.74
N ASP A 589 -28.56 -16.26 -2.73
CA ASP A 589 -29.92 -16.81 -2.86
C ASP A 589 -31.00 -15.73 -2.83
N GLY A 590 -30.64 -14.44 -2.81
CA GLY A 590 -31.60 -13.33 -2.78
C GLY A 590 -32.28 -13.16 -1.42
N ARG A 591 -31.79 -13.81 -0.36
CA ARG A 591 -32.34 -13.70 0.99
C ARG A 591 -31.73 -12.51 1.72
N THR A 592 -32.59 -11.71 2.31
CA THR A 592 -32.25 -10.53 3.12
C THR A 592 -32.17 -10.90 4.61
N ALA A 593 -31.70 -9.96 5.44
CA ALA A 593 -31.71 -10.13 6.90
C ALA A 593 -33.11 -10.44 7.45
N LEU A 594 -34.16 -9.91 6.81
CA LEU A 594 -35.55 -10.16 7.19
C LEU A 594 -35.97 -11.61 6.90
N HIS A 595 -35.55 -12.20 5.78
CA HIS A 595 -35.81 -13.61 5.49
C HIS A 595 -35.22 -14.50 6.57
N LEU A 596 -33.93 -14.31 6.90
CA LEU A 596 -33.24 -15.16 7.87
C LEU A 596 -33.74 -14.96 9.31
N ALA A 597 -34.06 -13.72 9.71
CA ALA A 597 -34.67 -13.50 11.02
C ALA A 597 -36.06 -14.15 11.11
N SER A 598 -36.79 -14.22 10.00
CA SER A 598 -38.14 -14.80 9.94
C SER A 598 -38.11 -16.34 9.89
N SER A 599 -37.15 -16.92 9.16
CA SER A 599 -36.97 -18.37 9.07
C SER A 599 -36.52 -18.99 10.39
N GLU A 600 -35.76 -18.25 11.21
CA GLU A 600 -35.26 -18.71 12.53
C GLU A 600 -36.18 -18.32 13.70
N GLY A 601 -37.22 -17.51 13.45
CA GLY A 601 -38.20 -17.12 14.48
C GLY A 601 -37.77 -16.00 15.42
N HIS A 602 -36.81 -15.14 15.03
CA HIS A 602 -36.31 -14.06 15.88
C HIS A 602 -37.18 -12.80 15.81
N LEU A 603 -38.31 -12.80 16.53
CA LEU A 603 -39.29 -11.70 16.51
C LEU A 603 -38.69 -10.32 16.81
N GLU A 604 -37.74 -10.21 17.75
CA GLU A 604 -37.11 -8.94 18.09
C GLU A 604 -36.20 -8.39 16.97
N CYS A 605 -35.55 -9.28 16.21
CA CYS A 605 -34.83 -8.89 15.00
C CYS A 605 -35.80 -8.40 13.93
N VAL A 606 -36.93 -9.09 13.72
CA VAL A 606 -37.96 -8.71 12.74
C VAL A 606 -38.54 -7.34 13.06
N LYS A 607 -38.90 -7.08 14.32
CA LYS A 607 -39.36 -5.75 14.79
C LYS A 607 -38.30 -4.68 14.54
N PHE A 608 -37.05 -4.94 14.91
CA PHE A 608 -35.97 -3.98 14.69
C PHE A 608 -35.77 -3.65 13.20
N LEU A 609 -35.82 -4.66 12.32
CA LEU A 609 -35.64 -4.48 10.88
C LEU A 609 -36.81 -3.69 10.23
N LEU A 610 -38.05 -3.94 10.65
CA LEU A 610 -39.23 -3.26 10.08
C LEU A 610 -39.47 -1.88 10.69
N GLU A 611 -39.46 -1.78 12.02
CA GLU A 611 -39.81 -0.54 12.73
C GLU A 611 -38.68 0.48 12.72
N GLN A 612 -37.42 0.05 12.90
CA GLN A 612 -36.29 0.96 13.08
C GLN A 612 -35.44 1.11 11.81
N CYS A 613 -35.34 0.05 11.01
CA CYS A 613 -34.55 0.08 9.78
C CYS A 613 -35.39 0.33 8.52
N HIS A 614 -36.73 0.26 8.62
CA HIS A 614 -37.67 0.46 7.51
C HIS A 614 -37.36 -0.39 6.27
N VAL A 615 -36.92 -1.63 6.49
CA VAL A 615 -36.63 -2.59 5.41
C VAL A 615 -37.96 -2.97 4.74
N PRO A 616 -38.01 -3.17 3.41
CA PRO A 616 -39.20 -3.68 2.75
C PRO A 616 -39.63 -5.02 3.36
N HIS A 617 -40.93 -5.18 3.60
CA HIS A 617 -41.49 -6.39 4.21
C HIS A 617 -41.75 -7.52 3.20
N ASN A 618 -41.72 -7.21 1.90
CA ASN A 618 -42.06 -8.13 0.80
C ASN A 618 -40.91 -8.43 -0.21
N PRO A 619 -39.61 -8.47 0.19
CA PRO A 619 -38.58 -8.92 -0.72
C PRO A 619 -38.83 -10.39 -1.10
N LYS A 620 -38.48 -10.77 -2.33
CA LYS A 620 -38.57 -12.16 -2.79
C LYS A 620 -37.18 -12.75 -2.89
N ASP A 621 -37.01 -13.96 -2.38
CA ASP A 621 -35.79 -14.72 -2.59
C ASP A 621 -35.73 -15.38 -3.99
N ARG A 622 -34.70 -16.20 -4.22
CA ARG A 622 -34.50 -16.95 -5.46
C ARG A 622 -35.63 -17.95 -5.76
N TRP A 623 -36.32 -18.45 -4.74
CA TRP A 623 -37.45 -19.39 -4.87
C TRP A 623 -38.80 -18.68 -4.97
N GLY A 624 -38.82 -17.36 -4.83
CA GLY A 624 -40.02 -16.54 -4.87
C GLY A 624 -40.75 -16.44 -3.54
N ASN A 625 -40.16 -16.98 -2.46
CA ASN A 625 -40.71 -16.93 -1.11
C ASN A 625 -40.53 -15.53 -0.52
N LEU A 626 -41.53 -15.09 0.23
CA LEU A 626 -41.50 -13.89 1.06
C LEU A 626 -40.99 -14.25 2.47
N PRO A 627 -40.53 -13.27 3.28
CA PRO A 627 -40.17 -13.53 4.67
C PRO A 627 -41.29 -14.17 5.51
N VAL A 628 -42.55 -13.84 5.19
CA VAL A 628 -43.73 -14.47 5.84
C VAL A 628 -43.89 -15.93 5.44
N ASP A 629 -43.63 -16.28 4.18
CA ASP A 629 -43.71 -17.66 3.70
C ASP A 629 -42.64 -18.53 4.36
N GLU A 630 -41.44 -17.98 4.54
CA GLU A 630 -40.35 -18.62 5.29
C GLU A 630 -40.76 -18.87 6.75
N ALA A 631 -41.32 -17.86 7.43
CA ALA A 631 -41.81 -18.04 8.80
C ALA A 631 -42.95 -19.08 8.90
N GLU A 632 -43.83 -19.16 7.91
CA GLU A 632 -44.88 -20.20 7.84
C GLU A 632 -44.29 -21.59 7.62
N ASN A 633 -43.33 -21.73 6.70
CA ASN A 633 -42.68 -22.99 6.39
C ASN A 633 -41.94 -23.60 7.59
N PHE A 634 -41.31 -22.77 8.41
CA PHE A 634 -40.60 -23.20 9.63
C PHE A 634 -41.48 -23.18 10.89
N GLY A 635 -42.74 -22.72 10.79
CA GLY A 635 -43.73 -22.82 11.87
C GLY A 635 -43.66 -21.74 12.96
N HIS A 636 -43.08 -20.57 12.67
CA HIS A 636 -42.92 -19.46 13.61
C HIS A 636 -44.17 -18.56 13.64
N SER A 637 -45.21 -19.01 14.35
CA SER A 637 -46.55 -18.39 14.35
C SER A 637 -46.56 -16.93 14.84
N ASP A 638 -45.71 -16.59 15.80
CA ASP A 638 -45.54 -15.25 16.37
C ASP A 638 -44.97 -14.24 15.35
N VAL A 639 -43.98 -14.67 14.58
CA VAL A 639 -43.42 -13.88 13.47
C VAL A 639 -44.42 -13.73 12.33
N VAL A 640 -45.14 -14.81 11.98
CA VAL A 640 -46.18 -14.78 10.92
C VAL A 640 -47.30 -13.79 11.27
N GLU A 641 -47.82 -13.84 12.50
CA GLU A 641 -48.86 -12.92 12.95
C GLU A 641 -48.38 -11.47 12.89
N TYR A 642 -47.15 -11.22 13.35
CA TYR A 642 -46.56 -9.88 13.30
C TYR A 642 -46.37 -9.39 11.85
N LEU A 643 -45.79 -10.18 10.96
CA LEU A 643 -45.56 -9.81 9.55
C LEU A 643 -46.88 -9.57 8.79
N LYS A 644 -47.90 -10.40 9.00
CA LYS A 644 -49.23 -10.19 8.41
C LYS A 644 -49.88 -8.91 8.92
N SER A 645 -49.82 -8.67 10.24
CA SER A 645 -50.33 -7.43 10.84
C SER A 645 -49.61 -6.19 10.31
N TRP A 646 -48.31 -6.30 10.04
CA TRP A 646 -47.51 -5.22 9.44
C TRP A 646 -47.92 -4.95 8.00
N ALA A 647 -48.08 -6.02 7.21
CA ALA A 647 -48.54 -5.92 5.81
C ALA A 647 -49.92 -5.25 5.72
N GLU A 648 -50.89 -5.66 6.55
CA GLU A 648 -52.22 -5.05 6.60
C GLU A 648 -52.17 -3.55 6.94
N LYS A 649 -51.30 -3.15 7.89
CA LYS A 649 -51.08 -1.73 8.23
C LYS A 649 -50.49 -0.94 7.06
N THR A 650 -49.58 -1.53 6.29
CA THR A 650 -48.98 -0.84 5.12
C THR A 650 -49.95 -0.67 3.96
N VAL A 651 -50.89 -1.60 3.76
CA VAL A 651 -51.94 -1.52 2.72
C VAL A 651 -53.01 -0.48 3.07
N ALA A 652 -53.18 -0.14 4.36
CA ALA A 652 -54.12 0.87 4.82
C ALA A 652 -53.59 2.32 4.74
N ALA A 653 -52.32 2.52 4.38
CA ALA A 653 -51.73 3.85 4.16
C ALA A 653 -51.75 4.20 2.66
N PRO A 654 -52.16 5.43 2.26
CA PRO A 654 -52.22 5.79 0.84
C PRO A 654 -50.81 5.85 0.23
N GLU A 655 -50.68 5.35 -1.00
CA GLU A 655 -49.42 5.26 -1.75
C GLU A 655 -48.67 6.59 -1.80
N CYS A 656 -47.43 6.60 -1.29
CA CYS A 656 -46.44 7.63 -1.60
C CYS A 656 -45.34 6.96 -2.44
N THR A 657 -45.11 7.52 -3.63
CA THR A 657 -44.12 7.06 -4.61
C THR A 657 -42.70 7.01 -4.06
N PRO A 658 -41.81 6.15 -4.58
CA PRO A 658 -40.44 6.05 -4.08
C PRO A 658 -39.62 7.25 -4.60
N GLU A 659 -39.56 8.33 -3.84
CA GLU A 659 -38.45 9.28 -3.93
C GLU A 659 -37.24 8.68 -3.21
N ALA A 660 -36.09 8.72 -3.88
CA ALA A 660 -34.82 8.28 -3.33
C ALA A 660 -34.55 8.98 -1.99
N VAL A 661 -34.35 8.19 -0.94
CA VAL A 661 -34.08 8.68 0.42
C VAL A 661 -32.66 9.27 0.46
N THR A 662 -32.57 10.56 0.18
CA THR A 662 -31.58 11.47 0.77
C THR A 662 -32.34 12.51 1.57
N THR A 663 -32.85 12.14 2.74
CA THR A 663 -33.39 13.10 3.69
C THR A 663 -32.60 13.01 4.98
N LYS A 664 -31.93 14.13 5.27
CA LYS A 664 -31.26 14.44 6.53
C LYS A 664 -32.30 14.45 7.66
N THR A 665 -31.95 13.90 8.81
CA THR A 665 -32.78 13.92 10.02
C THR A 665 -32.70 15.27 10.73
N GLU A 666 -33.72 15.65 11.50
CA GLU A 666 -33.84 16.91 12.28
C GLU A 666 -32.70 17.17 13.29
N ALA A 667 -31.78 16.23 13.49
CA ALA A 667 -30.52 16.49 14.20
C ALA A 667 -29.49 17.29 13.37
N ASP A 668 -29.74 17.48 12.06
CA ASP A 668 -28.87 18.23 11.14
C ASP A 668 -29.31 19.70 10.92
N GLU A 669 -30.46 20.14 11.46
CA GLU A 669 -30.98 21.51 11.24
C GLU A 669 -30.57 22.54 12.30
N GLU A 670 -29.88 22.14 13.39
CA GLU A 670 -29.39 23.11 14.39
C GLU A 670 -28.00 23.71 14.11
N LEU A 671 -27.41 23.47 12.93
CA LEU A 671 -26.07 23.96 12.59
C LEU A 671 -25.96 24.77 11.29
N CYS A 672 -27.07 25.12 10.64
CA CYS A 672 -27.00 25.98 9.46
C CYS A 672 -28.23 26.91 9.35
N SER A 673 -28.18 28.02 10.07
CA SER A 673 -29.14 29.13 9.91
C SER A 673 -28.43 30.48 9.88
N THR A 674 -27.57 30.71 8.89
CA THR A 674 -27.37 32.06 8.34
C THR A 674 -26.83 31.99 6.92
N SER A 675 -27.70 32.12 5.91
CA SER A 675 -27.46 33.01 4.76
C SER A 675 -28.59 32.86 3.74
N ASP A 676 -29.49 33.84 3.72
CA ASP A 676 -30.15 34.26 2.48
C ASP A 676 -29.58 35.64 2.11
N LEU A 677 -29.09 35.80 0.88
CA LEU A 677 -29.66 36.75 -0.08
C LEU A 677 -28.92 36.67 -1.43
N ASP A 678 -29.74 36.75 -2.47
CA ASP A 678 -29.51 36.43 -3.88
C ASP A 678 -28.87 37.59 -4.70
N ARG A 679 -28.06 37.18 -5.70
CA ARG A 679 -27.87 37.71 -7.09
C ARG A 679 -27.75 39.22 -7.42
N SER A 680 -26.51 39.61 -7.84
CA SER A 680 -26.00 40.34 -9.06
C SER A 680 -26.77 41.53 -9.72
N PRO A 681 -26.18 42.37 -10.64
CA PRO A 681 -24.77 42.66 -11.03
C PRO A 681 -24.40 44.18 -11.21
N ASN A 682 -23.13 44.44 -11.55
CA ASN A 682 -22.56 45.61 -12.30
C ASN A 682 -22.15 46.95 -11.62
N SER A 683 -20.97 47.40 -12.09
CA SER A 683 -20.39 48.76 -12.20
C SER A 683 -19.78 49.45 -10.97
N SER A 684 -18.48 49.73 -11.09
CA SER A 684 -17.66 50.72 -10.37
C SER A 684 -18.31 52.12 -10.36
N PRO A 685 -17.93 53.10 -9.50
CA PRO A 685 -16.58 53.67 -9.47
C PRO A 685 -16.05 54.21 -8.12
N ILE A 686 -14.78 54.60 -8.19
CA ILE A 686 -13.95 55.45 -7.31
C ILE A 686 -14.69 56.69 -6.76
N PRO A 687 -14.27 57.20 -5.59
CA PRO A 687 -14.04 58.65 -5.50
C PRO A 687 -12.69 59.03 -4.85
N THR A 688 -12.07 60.02 -5.48
CA THR A 688 -10.98 60.86 -4.99
C THR A 688 -11.51 62.13 -4.33
N GLU A 689 -10.61 62.82 -3.62
CA GLU A 689 -10.68 64.17 -3.02
C GLU A 689 -11.31 64.27 -1.62
N SER A 690 -10.85 65.11 -0.69
CA SER A 690 -9.65 65.94 -0.49
C SER A 690 -9.75 66.57 0.91
N GLY A 691 -8.63 67.00 1.51
CA GLY A 691 -8.61 68.08 2.52
C GLY A 691 -8.23 67.74 3.97
N SER A 692 -7.04 68.24 4.36
CA SER A 692 -6.67 68.95 5.61
C SER A 692 -7.27 68.49 6.95
N GLY A 693 -6.57 68.33 8.07
CA GLY A 693 -5.26 68.81 8.52
C GLY A 693 -5.27 68.85 10.07
N HIS A 694 -4.08 68.76 10.66
CA HIS A 694 -3.72 69.10 12.06
C HIS A 694 -4.08 68.21 13.26
N SER A 695 -2.98 67.92 13.98
CA SER A 695 -2.74 68.00 15.43
C SER A 695 -3.25 66.88 16.36
N SER A 696 -2.26 66.12 16.87
CA SER A 696 -2.11 65.62 18.26
C SER A 696 -2.58 66.65 19.32
N PRO A 697 -2.82 66.31 20.62
CA PRO A 697 -2.24 65.18 21.35
C PRO A 697 -3.18 64.43 22.34
N ALA A 698 -2.66 63.34 22.92
CA ALA A 698 -3.15 62.67 24.13
C ALA A 698 -3.06 63.62 25.36
N PRO A 699 -3.63 63.33 26.57
CA PRO A 699 -3.19 62.19 27.40
C PRO A 699 -4.21 61.61 28.42
N SER A 700 -3.69 60.65 29.21
CA SER A 700 -4.05 60.28 30.62
C SER A 700 -5.26 59.36 30.82
N GLU A 701 -5.34 58.47 31.82
CA GLU A 701 -4.43 57.68 32.68
C GLU A 701 -5.36 56.85 33.59
N ALA A 702 -4.90 55.70 34.10
CA ALA A 702 -5.32 54.91 35.30
C ALA A 702 -5.44 53.41 34.95
N GLY A 703 -4.88 52.44 35.66
CA GLY A 703 -4.06 52.34 36.88
C GLY A 703 -3.98 50.83 37.18
N SER A 704 -2.82 50.20 37.01
CA SER A 704 -1.78 49.90 38.02
C SER A 704 -2.06 48.70 38.95
N THR A 705 -1.23 47.68 38.78
CA THR A 705 -0.95 46.55 39.68
C THR A 705 0.17 46.91 40.68
N VAL A 706 0.20 46.19 41.80
CA VAL A 706 0.88 46.50 43.07
C VAL A 706 2.26 45.82 43.21
N SER A 707 3.25 46.63 43.55
CA SER A 707 4.45 46.46 44.42
C SER A 707 5.36 45.21 44.36
N ILE A 708 6.69 45.43 44.33
CA ILE A 708 7.57 45.48 45.52
C ILE A 708 8.96 46.02 45.10
N ALA A 709 9.54 46.83 45.98
CA ALA A 709 10.72 47.68 45.80
C ALA A 709 12.06 47.01 46.16
N SER A 710 13.16 47.52 45.60
CA SER A 710 14.20 48.26 46.36
C SER A 710 15.32 48.75 45.43
N ASP A 711 15.65 50.03 45.62
CA ASP A 711 16.67 50.84 44.96
C ASP A 711 18.10 50.32 45.20
N ASP A 712 19.00 50.48 44.22
CA ASP A 712 20.10 51.43 44.41
C ASP A 712 20.71 51.93 43.08
N LYS A 713 21.16 53.18 43.13
CA LYS A 713 21.62 54.04 42.05
C LYS A 713 23.07 53.72 41.66
N THR A 714 23.40 53.81 40.37
CA THR A 714 24.30 54.84 39.79
C THR A 714 24.67 54.55 38.33
N LYS A 715 25.05 55.61 37.63
CA LYS A 715 25.09 55.85 36.17
C LYS A 715 26.34 55.27 35.44
N PRO A 716 26.41 55.40 34.09
CA PRO A 716 27.11 54.47 33.19
C PRO A 716 28.50 54.94 32.74
N GLY A 717 29.27 54.03 32.13
CA GLY A 717 30.42 54.37 31.30
C GLY A 717 31.18 53.15 30.77
N LEU A 718 31.26 53.08 29.42
CA LEU A 718 32.00 52.18 28.52
C LEU A 718 31.30 50.89 28.08
#